data_AF-A0A813X2M8-F1
#
_entry.id   AF-A0A813X2M8-F1
#
_cell.length_a   1.000
_cell.length_b   1.000
_cell.length_c   1.000
_cell.angle_alpha   90.00
_cell.angle_beta   90.00
_cell.angle_gamma   90.00
#
_symmetry.space_group_name_H-M   'P 1'
#
loop_
_entity.id
_entity.type
_entity.pdbx_description
1 polymer ?
#
loop_
_entity_poly.entity_id
_entity_poly.type
_entity_poly.pdbx_seq_one_letter_code
_entity_poly.pdbx_strand_id
1 'polypeptide(L)'
;MQVIACIPQISDIHTGCLTKMSSTEIFMQRLVDSRSQQAPPALLSPSIHTESEYIINSSPSPSSSPSLSSYFEEDTRSSFRNCTSRESLISTPSEKVLLMSSEQQSSVVQPLLTDLYQISMAYAYWKPNKHQELATFDLYFRKNPFGGEYTLFAGLDECLKFVRDYKFHSSDIEYLRASLPSYIESEFFDYLSTLNMNDIKIYAVPEGTVVFPRLPLMRIEGPVIKTQLIETTLLTLVNYASLVATNAARFRSAIGADKTLLEFGLRRAQGPDGGLSASKYCYLGGFDGTSNLLAGKLYGIPVKGTHAHAYVSSYESMDDLSERELCDRITGQRRPFADLCLQYLNVIGPVLKILPDETNKGELAAFISYAIAFPTNFLALVDTYDVLKSGVPNFLAVARALHECNYQAVGLRIDSGDLAYLSLEVRAKFHEISKKLNLPYMEHFTIVASNDINEDTLVSLEKQGHSIDSFGIGTHLVTCQKQPALGCVYKLVELAGSPRIKISQDIEKVTIPGRKNLFRFYGHDGKALCDLLTRIDEPEPQAAVRMLSRHPFSEQKRAYVTPTSVRSLYNLYWADGEIKYSLPTLKQIRTYVREQINELRKDHKRDLNPTPYKVSVSDDLFQFMHKLWMKNVPIGELE
;
A
#
# COMPACT_ATOMS: atom_id res chain seq x y z
N MET A 1 -54.42 1.35 38.65
CA MET A 1 -55.06 0.89 37.39
C MET A 1 -54.33 1.56 36.21
N GLN A 2 -54.61 1.17 34.97
CA GLN A 2 -53.74 1.40 33.80
C GLN A 2 -54.34 2.44 32.81
N VAL A 3 -53.58 2.79 31.76
CA VAL A 3 -54.02 3.32 30.44
C VAL A 3 -53.95 4.85 30.16
N ILE A 4 -52.96 5.20 29.30
CA ILE A 4 -52.92 6.26 28.25
C ILE A 4 -52.83 7.76 28.66
N ALA A 5 -52.35 8.57 27.71
CA ALA A 5 -51.86 9.95 27.85
C ALA A 5 -52.59 10.96 26.96
N CYS A 6 -52.41 12.26 27.23
CA CYS A 6 -52.43 13.33 26.21
C CYS A 6 -51.69 14.60 26.70
N ILE A 7 -51.43 15.54 25.78
CA ILE A 7 -50.71 16.83 25.97
C ILE A 7 -51.68 17.99 25.64
N PRO A 8 -51.75 19.08 26.45
CA PRO A 8 -51.33 20.40 25.93
C PRO A 8 -50.83 21.46 26.94
N GLN A 9 -49.91 22.31 26.43
CA GLN A 9 -49.72 23.78 26.61
C GLN A 9 -49.86 24.52 27.96
N ILE A 10 -48.85 25.37 28.23
CA ILE A 10 -48.82 26.74 28.84
C ILE A 10 -47.31 27.13 28.87
N SER A 11 -46.74 28.20 28.30
CA SER A 11 -47.08 29.63 28.10
C SER A 11 -46.60 30.58 29.22
N ASP A 12 -45.37 31.08 29.05
CA ASP A 12 -44.77 32.37 29.47
C ASP A 12 -44.87 32.93 30.91
N ILE A 13 -43.73 33.41 31.46
CA ILE A 13 -43.43 34.85 31.71
C ILE A 13 -42.02 35.07 32.33
N HIS A 14 -41.42 36.22 32.01
CA HIS A 14 -40.09 36.79 32.42
C HIS A 14 -39.72 36.70 33.93
N THR A 15 -38.44 36.79 34.38
CA THR A 15 -37.48 37.92 34.23
C THR A 15 -36.01 37.59 34.63
N GLY A 16 -35.04 38.42 34.19
CA GLY A 16 -33.63 38.48 34.71
C GLY A 16 -32.65 37.46 34.08
N CYS A 17 -31.61 37.75 33.28
CA CYS A 17 -30.74 38.91 32.95
C CYS A 17 -29.37 38.92 33.65
N LEU A 18 -28.30 39.15 32.85
CA LEU A 18 -26.85 39.19 33.19
C LEU A 18 -26.20 37.82 33.53
N THR A 19 -25.01 37.42 33.03
CA THR A 19 -24.10 38.05 32.03
C THR A 19 -23.14 37.03 31.35
N LYS A 20 -22.68 37.39 30.15
CA LYS A 20 -21.41 37.00 29.47
C LYS A 20 -21.16 35.52 29.12
N MET A 21 -21.28 35.22 27.82
CA MET A 21 -20.43 34.28 27.08
C MET A 21 -19.86 34.97 25.83
N SER A 22 -18.60 34.67 25.50
CA SER A 22 -17.85 35.08 24.29
C SER A 22 -16.58 34.21 24.25
N SER A 23 -16.07 33.69 23.14
CA SER A 23 -16.36 33.87 21.70
C SER A 23 -16.38 32.47 21.03
N THR A 24 -16.81 32.22 19.77
CA THR A 24 -16.38 32.87 18.52
C THR A 24 -17.27 32.44 17.34
N GLU A 25 -18.24 33.29 16.94
CA GLU A 25 -19.02 33.10 15.69
C GLU A 25 -19.30 34.44 14.99
N ILE A 26 -18.25 35.06 14.41
CA ILE A 26 -18.40 36.24 13.54
C ILE A 26 -17.41 36.17 12.37
N PHE A 27 -17.69 35.36 11.33
CA PHE A 27 -17.14 35.59 9.98
C PHE A 27 -17.84 34.80 8.84
N MET A 28 -19.14 35.03 8.55
CA MET A 28 -19.74 34.52 7.28
C MET A 28 -21.05 35.22 6.82
N GLN A 29 -21.19 36.55 6.96
CA GLN A 29 -22.39 37.23 6.46
C GLN A 29 -22.16 38.68 5.97
N ARG A 30 -21.53 38.85 4.79
CA ARG A 30 -21.56 40.07 3.94
C ARG A 30 -20.81 39.83 2.63
N LEU A 31 -21.54 39.66 1.51
CA LEU A 31 -21.19 40.05 0.11
C LEU A 31 -22.14 39.38 -0.91
N VAL A 32 -23.38 39.87 -0.96
CA VAL A 32 -24.30 39.72 -2.11
C VAL A 32 -25.01 41.07 -2.27
N ASP A 33 -25.30 41.43 -3.53
CA ASP A 33 -25.87 42.71 -4.00
C ASP A 33 -25.01 43.97 -3.73
N SER A 34 -24.74 44.83 -4.72
CA SER A 34 -25.49 45.13 -5.95
C SER A 34 -24.63 45.27 -7.23
N ARG A 35 -25.29 45.32 -8.40
CA ARG A 35 -24.68 45.60 -9.73
C ARG A 35 -25.11 46.97 -10.26
N SER A 36 -24.22 47.71 -10.95
CA SER A 36 -24.57 48.43 -12.20
C SER A 36 -23.40 49.12 -12.95
N GLN A 37 -23.21 48.69 -14.21
CA GLN A 37 -23.01 49.51 -15.43
C GLN A 37 -21.70 50.28 -15.79
N GLN A 38 -21.45 50.24 -17.12
CA GLN A 38 -20.74 51.18 -18.02
C GLN A 38 -19.20 51.08 -18.21
N ALA A 39 -18.79 51.48 -19.43
CA ALA A 39 -17.48 51.41 -20.13
C ALA A 39 -17.45 52.61 -21.14
N PRO A 40 -16.49 52.80 -22.10
CA PRO A 40 -15.29 52.04 -22.52
C PRO A 40 -14.02 52.94 -22.33
N PRO A 41 -13.05 53.27 -23.25
CA PRO A 41 -12.73 52.90 -24.64
C PRO A 41 -11.34 52.19 -24.78
N ALA A 42 -10.63 52.36 -25.91
CA ALA A 42 -9.27 51.90 -26.19
C ALA A 42 -8.51 52.93 -27.08
N LEU A 43 -7.18 52.79 -27.26
CA LEU A 43 -6.39 53.47 -28.33
C LEU A 43 -5.02 52.79 -28.58
N LEU A 44 -4.28 53.25 -29.61
CA LEU A 44 -3.15 52.56 -30.26
C LEU A 44 -1.77 53.26 -30.11
N SER A 45 -0.71 52.45 -30.25
CA SER A 45 0.69 52.68 -30.69
C SER A 45 1.24 54.10 -30.94
N PRO A 46 2.57 54.29 -30.75
CA PRO A 46 3.45 54.27 -31.95
C PRO A 46 4.75 53.45 -31.81
N SER A 47 5.47 53.30 -32.91
CA SER A 47 6.73 52.54 -33.10
C SER A 47 7.94 53.45 -33.42
N ILE A 48 9.18 52.93 -33.36
CA ILE A 48 10.32 53.24 -34.28
C ILE A 48 11.55 52.32 -34.03
N HIS A 49 12.39 52.20 -35.07
CA HIS A 49 13.59 51.35 -35.32
C HIS A 49 14.72 51.42 -34.26
N THR A 50 15.56 50.40 -34.04
CA THR A 50 16.63 49.85 -34.92
C THR A 50 16.77 48.32 -34.79
N GLU A 51 17.02 47.50 -35.83
CA GLU A 51 18.17 47.38 -36.76
C GLU A 51 19.49 46.85 -36.17
N SER A 52 19.76 45.55 -36.37
CA SER A 52 21.00 45.00 -36.96
C SER A 52 20.87 43.47 -37.20
N GLU A 53 21.62 42.94 -38.16
CA GLU A 53 21.50 41.57 -38.70
C GLU A 53 22.63 40.62 -38.25
N TYR A 54 22.58 39.39 -38.80
CA TYR A 54 23.64 38.40 -39.11
C TYR A 54 23.51 37.06 -38.37
N ILE A 55 23.54 35.88 -38.99
CA ILE A 55 23.27 35.37 -40.35
C ILE A 55 23.44 33.84 -40.23
N ILE A 56 22.73 33.05 -41.03
CA ILE A 56 22.91 31.58 -41.09
C ILE A 56 24.14 31.26 -41.95
N ASN A 57 24.95 30.26 -41.59
CA ASN A 57 25.94 29.68 -42.50
C ASN A 57 26.10 28.17 -42.34
N SER A 58 26.45 27.48 -43.44
CA SER A 58 26.35 26.02 -43.56
C SER A 58 27.48 25.41 -44.40
N SER A 59 28.04 24.28 -43.94
CA SER A 59 28.97 23.39 -44.67
C SER A 59 30.33 24.01 -45.09
N PRO A 60 31.34 23.25 -45.58
CA PRO A 60 31.36 21.81 -45.91
C PRO A 60 32.41 20.97 -45.16
N SER A 61 32.52 19.68 -45.53
CA SER A 61 33.53 18.70 -45.09
C SER A 61 34.82 18.75 -45.92
N PRO A 62 35.89 17.97 -45.58
CA PRO A 62 36.02 16.60 -46.15
C PRO A 62 36.78 15.56 -45.28
N SER A 63 36.69 14.26 -45.67
CA SER A 63 37.72 13.16 -45.60
C SER A 63 38.53 12.89 -44.30
N SER A 64 38.89 11.65 -43.91
CA SER A 64 38.75 10.30 -44.53
C SER A 64 39.08 9.16 -43.53
N SER A 65 38.79 7.92 -43.95
CA SER A 65 39.34 6.63 -43.46
C SER A 65 38.84 6.08 -42.10
N PRO A 66 38.98 4.76 -41.84
CA PRO A 66 39.02 3.62 -42.77
C PRO A 66 37.91 2.57 -42.50
N SER A 67 37.66 1.69 -43.48
CA SER A 67 36.87 0.47 -43.28
C SER A 67 37.72 -0.67 -42.71
N LEU A 68 37.10 -1.57 -41.95
CA LEU A 68 37.63 -2.91 -41.71
C LEU A 68 36.52 -3.94 -41.96
N SER A 69 36.91 -5.05 -42.59
CA SER A 69 36.08 -6.18 -43.00
C SER A 69 36.45 -7.44 -42.21
N SER A 70 35.92 -8.60 -42.63
CA SER A 70 36.16 -9.96 -42.10
C SER A 70 35.41 -10.28 -40.79
N TYR A 71 34.94 -11.51 -40.55
CA TYR A 71 35.19 -12.80 -41.21
C TYR A 71 33.93 -13.67 -41.39
N PHE A 72 33.91 -14.49 -42.46
CA PHE A 72 33.04 -15.64 -42.84
C PHE A 72 31.51 -15.45 -42.70
N GLU A 73 30.71 -15.47 -43.78
CA GLU A 73 30.46 -16.51 -44.81
C GLU A 73 29.63 -17.72 -44.35
N GLU A 74 28.84 -18.24 -45.29
CA GLU A 74 27.81 -19.26 -45.11
C GLU A 74 28.39 -20.69 -45.08
N ASP A 75 27.67 -21.62 -44.45
CA ASP A 75 27.64 -23.00 -44.94
C ASP A 75 26.19 -23.56 -44.86
N THR A 76 26.00 -24.72 -45.46
CA THR A 76 24.88 -25.03 -46.36
C THR A 76 23.68 -25.72 -45.71
N ARG A 77 22.64 -25.95 -46.53
CA ARG A 77 21.32 -26.47 -46.13
C ARG A 77 21.33 -27.98 -45.80
N SER A 78 20.27 -28.38 -45.10
CA SER A 78 19.58 -29.68 -45.20
C SER A 78 20.17 -30.89 -44.46
N SER A 79 19.46 -31.31 -43.40
CA SER A 79 18.84 -32.64 -43.38
C SER A 79 17.60 -32.68 -42.46
N PHE A 80 16.76 -33.71 -42.61
CA PHE A 80 15.43 -33.83 -42.00
C PHE A 80 15.40 -34.93 -40.92
N ARG A 81 14.48 -34.81 -39.94
CA ARG A 81 14.11 -35.82 -38.89
C ARG A 81 15.20 -36.05 -37.82
N ASN A 82 14.89 -35.95 -36.53
CA ASN A 82 13.98 -36.88 -35.84
C ASN A 82 13.12 -36.21 -34.77
N CYS A 83 11.94 -36.80 -34.52
CA CYS A 83 11.04 -36.43 -33.42
C CYS A 83 10.97 -37.61 -32.44
N THR A 84 11.35 -37.39 -31.18
CA THR A 84 11.16 -38.35 -30.09
C THR A 84 10.75 -37.63 -28.81
N SER A 85 9.49 -37.85 -28.44
CA SER A 85 8.88 -37.68 -27.12
C SER A 85 9.82 -37.35 -25.94
N ARG A 86 9.63 -36.15 -25.37
CA ARG A 86 9.77 -35.91 -23.92
C ARG A 86 8.65 -35.00 -23.45
N GLU A 87 8.04 -35.38 -22.33
CA GLU A 87 7.01 -34.58 -21.66
C GLU A 87 7.66 -33.33 -21.04
N SER A 88 7.38 -32.16 -21.60
CA SER A 88 7.80 -30.89 -21.01
C SER A 88 6.84 -30.49 -19.88
N LEU A 89 7.19 -30.90 -18.67
CA LEU A 89 6.73 -30.25 -17.44
C LEU A 89 6.82 -28.72 -17.60
N ILE A 90 5.80 -28.01 -17.11
CA ILE A 90 5.80 -26.54 -17.08
C ILE A 90 6.96 -26.09 -16.21
N SER A 91 8.06 -25.64 -16.83
CA SER A 91 9.19 -25.09 -16.11
C SER A 91 8.82 -23.72 -15.56
N THR A 92 8.37 -23.70 -14.30
CA THR A 92 8.45 -22.50 -13.47
C THR A 92 9.86 -21.90 -13.57
N PRO A 93 10.03 -20.57 -13.52
CA PRO A 93 11.35 -19.97 -13.35
C PRO A 93 12.08 -20.65 -12.19
N SER A 94 13.32 -21.07 -12.41
CA SER A 94 14.04 -21.84 -11.39
C SER A 94 14.18 -21.01 -10.12
N GLU A 95 13.98 -21.62 -8.95
CA GLU A 95 13.92 -20.90 -7.67
C GLU A 95 15.20 -20.08 -7.41
N LYS A 96 16.35 -20.51 -7.96
CA LYS A 96 17.61 -19.73 -7.97
C LYS A 96 17.48 -18.32 -8.56
N VAL A 97 16.67 -18.11 -9.59
CA VAL A 97 16.46 -16.78 -10.19
C VAL A 97 15.54 -15.90 -9.34
N LEU A 98 14.63 -16.51 -8.57
CA LEU A 98 13.73 -15.84 -7.62
C LEU A 98 14.38 -15.54 -6.27
N LEU A 99 15.40 -16.30 -5.87
CA LEU A 99 16.10 -16.13 -4.58
C LEU A 99 17.15 -15.02 -4.60
N MET A 100 17.73 -14.68 -5.75
CA MET A 100 18.80 -13.69 -5.86
C MET A 100 18.36 -12.22 -5.68
N SER A 101 17.06 -11.96 -5.49
CA SER A 101 16.48 -10.60 -5.51
C SER A 101 15.93 -10.09 -4.18
N SER A 102 15.79 -10.94 -3.14
CA SER A 102 15.11 -10.58 -1.89
C SER A 102 16.00 -9.88 -0.84
N GLU A 103 17.33 -10.01 -0.94
CA GLU A 103 18.30 -9.45 0.01
C GLU A 103 18.75 -8.03 -0.32
N GLN A 104 18.54 -7.57 -1.55
CA GLN A 104 18.97 -6.24 -2.01
C GLN A 104 18.01 -5.15 -1.52
N GLN A 105 18.55 -4.15 -0.84
CA GLN A 105 17.81 -2.99 -0.39
C GLN A 105 17.59 -1.97 -1.52
N SER A 106 16.51 -1.18 -1.44
CA SER A 106 16.31 0.00 -2.29
C SER A 106 17.45 1.00 -2.10
N SER A 107 18.11 1.40 -3.19
CA SER A 107 19.30 2.29 -3.16
C SER A 107 19.02 3.70 -2.64
N VAL A 108 17.74 4.07 -2.48
CA VAL A 108 17.29 5.31 -1.85
C VAL A 108 17.40 5.24 -0.31
N VAL A 109 17.39 4.04 0.28
CA VAL A 109 17.40 3.82 1.73
C VAL A 109 18.85 3.74 2.23
N GLN A 110 19.39 4.89 2.61
CA GLN A 110 20.80 5.08 2.99
C GLN A 110 20.90 6.16 4.09
N PRO A 111 22.07 6.38 4.75
CA PRO A 111 22.18 7.33 5.86
C PRO A 111 21.78 8.79 5.57
N LEU A 112 21.85 9.22 4.31
CA LEU A 112 21.36 10.54 3.87
C LEU A 112 19.84 10.61 3.64
N LEU A 113 19.09 9.50 3.76
CA LEU A 113 17.61 9.50 3.84
C LEU A 113 17.18 9.94 5.25
N THR A 114 17.53 11.17 5.59
CA THR A 114 17.42 11.77 6.92
C THR A 114 17.32 13.29 6.81
N ASP A 115 16.91 13.95 7.89
CA ASP A 115 16.81 15.41 7.93
C ASP A 115 18.13 16.07 8.37
N LEU A 116 18.43 17.29 7.89
CA LEU A 116 19.62 18.05 8.30
C LEU A 116 19.73 18.22 9.83
N TYR A 117 18.60 18.32 10.54
CA TYR A 117 18.61 18.43 12.01
C TYR A 117 19.10 17.15 12.71
N GLN A 118 19.04 15.98 12.06
CA GLN A 118 19.60 14.74 12.63
C GLN A 118 21.14 14.81 12.66
N ILE A 119 21.77 15.34 11.60
CA ILE A 119 23.23 15.53 11.54
C ILE A 119 23.68 16.65 12.50
N SER A 120 22.93 17.76 12.62
CA SER A 120 23.29 18.82 13.56
C SER A 120 23.09 18.43 15.03
N MET A 121 22.08 17.61 15.35
CA MET A 121 21.96 16.99 16.67
C MET A 121 23.07 15.97 16.93
N ALA A 122 23.44 15.16 15.93
CA ALA A 122 24.57 14.24 16.05
C ALA A 122 25.87 14.98 16.39
N TYR A 123 26.16 16.09 15.72
CA TYR A 123 27.26 16.99 16.06
C TYR A 123 27.14 17.57 17.48
N ALA A 124 25.94 18.02 17.87
CA ALA A 124 25.68 18.56 19.20
C ALA A 124 25.80 17.52 20.34
N TYR A 125 25.63 16.23 20.06
CA TYR A 125 25.99 15.13 20.98
C TYR A 125 27.49 14.81 20.91
N TRP A 126 28.12 14.90 19.73
CA TRP A 126 29.52 14.58 19.53
C TRP A 126 30.46 15.54 20.27
N LYS A 127 30.29 16.84 20.03
CA LYS A 127 31.16 17.92 20.53
C LYS A 127 31.34 17.97 22.07
N PRO A 128 30.31 17.75 22.92
CA PRO A 128 30.46 17.63 24.37
C PRO A 128 30.79 16.19 24.84
N ASN A 129 31.24 15.30 23.95
CA ASN A 129 31.52 13.87 24.20
C ASN A 129 30.34 13.05 24.76
N LYS A 130 29.09 13.48 24.50
CA LYS A 130 27.85 12.80 24.93
C LYS A 130 27.37 11.73 23.96
N HIS A 131 27.96 11.64 22.76
CA HIS A 131 27.53 10.76 21.68
C HIS A 131 27.51 9.25 22.04
N GLN A 132 28.28 8.85 23.04
CA GLN A 132 28.33 7.48 23.57
C GLN A 132 27.36 7.21 24.75
N GLU A 133 26.60 8.21 25.22
CA GLU A 133 25.59 7.98 26.28
C GLU A 133 24.55 6.96 25.78
N LEU A 134 24.31 5.89 26.56
CA LEU A 134 23.32 4.87 26.19
C LEU A 134 21.90 5.42 26.28
N ALA A 135 21.17 5.35 25.18
CA ALA A 135 19.79 5.79 25.03
C ALA A 135 18.84 4.61 24.78
N THR A 136 17.55 4.85 25.01
CA THR A 136 16.45 4.01 24.50
C THR A 136 15.41 4.88 23.83
N PHE A 137 15.01 4.50 22.62
CA PHE A 137 13.92 5.11 21.87
C PHE A 137 12.82 4.10 21.55
N ASP A 138 11.55 4.51 21.69
CA ASP A 138 10.37 3.74 21.29
C ASP A 138 9.80 4.29 19.96
N LEU A 139 9.56 3.43 18.96
CA LEU A 139 8.83 3.74 17.74
C LEU A 139 7.37 3.28 17.88
N TYR A 140 6.40 4.21 17.90
CA TYR A 140 4.97 3.90 18.09
C TYR A 140 4.06 4.87 17.34
N PHE A 141 2.79 4.50 17.08
CA PHE A 141 1.77 5.36 16.47
C PHE A 141 0.69 5.78 17.48
N ARG A 142 -0.02 6.89 17.22
CA ARG A 142 -0.95 7.49 18.21
C ARG A 142 -2.42 7.15 18.06
N LYS A 143 -2.90 6.81 16.86
CA LYS A 143 -4.29 6.48 16.54
C LYS A 143 -4.31 5.47 15.39
N ASN A 144 -5.20 4.47 15.45
CA ASN A 144 -5.41 3.54 14.34
C ASN A 144 -5.86 4.30 13.08
N PRO A 145 -5.45 3.87 11.87
CA PRO A 145 -5.78 4.58 10.66
C PRO A 145 -7.21 4.27 10.18
N PHE A 146 -7.73 5.14 9.31
CA PHE A 146 -9.01 4.94 8.59
C PHE A 146 -10.24 4.77 9.52
N GLY A 147 -10.16 5.25 10.77
CA GLY A 147 -11.21 5.06 11.79
C GLY A 147 -11.41 3.61 12.24
N GLY A 148 -10.52 2.68 11.85
CA GLY A 148 -10.51 1.30 12.36
C GLY A 148 -9.95 1.23 13.78
N GLU A 149 -9.95 0.03 14.36
CA GLU A 149 -9.44 -0.19 15.73
C GLU A 149 -8.23 -1.12 15.82
N TYR A 150 -7.65 -1.49 14.69
CA TYR A 150 -6.38 -2.20 14.62
C TYR A 150 -5.48 -1.65 13.52
N THR A 151 -4.18 -1.90 13.64
CA THR A 151 -3.16 -1.64 12.62
C THR A 151 -2.33 -2.92 12.43
N LEU A 152 -1.82 -3.18 11.23
CA LEU A 152 -0.81 -4.22 10.99
C LEU A 152 0.58 -3.61 11.02
N PHE A 153 1.50 -4.19 11.79
CA PHE A 153 2.90 -3.76 11.75
C PHE A 153 3.61 -4.33 10.52
N ALA A 154 4.24 -3.46 9.73
CA ALA A 154 5.09 -3.83 8.61
C ALA A 154 6.26 -2.84 8.41
N GLY A 155 7.27 -3.29 7.67
CA GLY A 155 8.50 -2.55 7.35
C GLY A 155 9.76 -3.04 8.10
N LEU A 156 9.66 -4.04 8.97
CA LEU A 156 10.78 -4.50 9.81
C LEU A 156 11.94 -5.07 8.98
N ASP A 157 11.63 -5.86 7.95
CA ASP A 157 12.60 -6.39 6.99
C ASP A 157 13.50 -5.28 6.39
N GLU A 158 12.90 -4.19 5.90
CA GLU A 158 13.65 -3.06 5.33
C GLU A 158 14.41 -2.26 6.40
N CYS A 159 13.86 -2.14 7.61
CA CYS A 159 14.55 -1.52 8.74
C CYS A 159 15.81 -2.31 9.15
N LEU A 160 15.76 -3.65 9.13
CA LEU A 160 16.91 -4.49 9.47
C LEU A 160 17.97 -4.48 8.36
N LYS A 161 17.57 -4.46 7.08
CA LYS A 161 18.47 -4.22 5.94
C LYS A 161 19.18 -2.87 6.06
N PHE A 162 18.44 -1.80 6.35
CA PHE A 162 19.01 -0.46 6.52
C PHE A 162 20.06 -0.39 7.64
N VAL A 163 19.78 -1.06 8.76
CA VAL A 163 20.68 -1.09 9.92
C VAL A 163 21.91 -1.98 9.67
N ARG A 164 21.76 -3.08 8.92
CA ARG A 164 22.85 -3.95 8.45
C ARG A 164 23.81 -3.22 7.51
N ASP A 165 23.26 -2.49 6.54
CA ASP A 165 24.02 -1.86 5.46
C ASP A 165 24.37 -0.38 5.77
N TYR A 166 24.10 0.09 7.00
CA TYR A 166 24.32 1.48 7.41
C TYR A 166 25.80 1.87 7.36
N LYS A 167 26.17 2.68 6.37
CA LYS A 167 27.48 3.32 6.27
C LYS A 167 27.41 4.61 5.44
N PHE A 168 28.07 5.68 5.90
CA PHE A 168 28.30 6.86 5.06
C PHE A 168 29.40 6.58 4.04
N HIS A 169 29.12 6.85 2.76
CA HIS A 169 30.12 6.80 1.69
C HIS A 169 30.95 8.09 1.64
N SER A 170 32.09 8.07 0.93
CA SER A 170 32.98 9.23 0.81
C SER A 170 32.29 10.45 0.18
N SER A 171 31.40 10.21 -0.79
CA SER A 171 30.48 11.20 -1.37
C SER A 171 29.64 11.92 -0.32
N ASP A 172 29.16 11.17 0.67
CA ASP A 172 28.19 11.64 1.65
C ASP A 172 28.89 12.52 2.68
N ILE A 173 30.10 12.11 3.10
CA ILE A 173 30.98 12.88 3.97
C ILE A 173 31.45 14.18 3.27
N GLU A 174 31.78 14.12 1.97
CA GLU A 174 32.11 15.31 1.17
C GLU A 174 30.91 16.28 1.06
N TYR A 175 29.73 15.75 0.72
CA TYR A 175 28.48 16.52 0.67
C TYR A 175 28.13 17.16 2.01
N LEU A 176 28.22 16.42 3.13
CA LEU A 176 27.99 16.95 4.46
C LEU A 176 29.01 18.03 4.84
N ARG A 177 30.29 17.86 4.47
CA ARG A 177 31.35 18.86 4.71
C ARG A 177 31.13 20.15 3.91
N ALA A 178 30.56 20.06 2.72
CA ALA A 178 30.18 21.22 1.91
C ALA A 178 28.86 21.89 2.37
N SER A 179 27.93 21.12 2.95
CA SER A 179 26.58 21.57 3.32
C SER A 179 26.45 22.11 4.75
N LEU A 180 27.39 21.77 5.63
CA LEU A 180 27.42 22.23 7.02
C LEU A 180 28.30 23.47 7.22
N PRO A 181 28.11 24.24 8.31
CA PRO A 181 28.93 25.41 8.60
C PRO A 181 30.42 25.06 8.73
N SER A 182 31.29 25.89 8.15
CA SER A 182 32.74 25.70 8.09
C SER A 182 33.49 25.76 9.43
N TYR A 183 32.77 25.98 10.54
CA TYR A 183 33.32 25.89 11.90
C TYR A 183 33.16 24.50 12.55
N ILE A 184 32.54 23.53 11.85
CA ILE A 184 32.43 22.15 12.33
C ILE A 184 33.76 21.43 12.13
N GLU A 185 34.25 20.80 13.21
CA GLU A 185 35.52 20.08 13.25
C GLU A 185 35.60 18.94 12.20
N SER A 186 36.75 18.84 11.54
CA SER A 186 37.11 17.75 10.61
C SER A 186 36.83 16.36 11.19
N GLU A 187 37.19 16.20 12.46
CA GLU A 187 37.15 14.97 13.24
C GLU A 187 35.72 14.45 13.47
N PHE A 188 34.70 15.31 13.35
CA PHE A 188 33.30 14.88 13.33
C PHE A 188 32.95 14.16 12.02
N PHE A 189 33.45 14.65 10.87
CA PHE A 189 33.24 13.99 9.58
C PHE A 189 34.00 12.66 9.51
N ASP A 190 35.21 12.63 10.06
CA ASP A 190 36.00 11.40 10.15
C ASP A 190 35.29 10.39 11.07
N TYR A 191 34.75 10.83 12.21
CA TYR A 191 33.89 10.01 13.06
C TYR A 191 32.66 9.47 12.32
N LEU A 192 31.91 10.30 11.58
CA LEU A 192 30.78 9.86 10.76
C LEU A 192 31.18 8.76 9.76
N SER A 193 32.36 8.86 9.15
CA SER A 193 32.85 7.85 8.18
C SER A 193 33.10 6.46 8.80
N THR A 194 33.28 6.39 10.12
CA THR A 194 33.47 5.13 10.87
C THR A 194 32.18 4.50 11.39
N LEU A 195 31.03 5.20 11.26
CA LEU A 195 29.76 4.75 11.81
C LEU A 195 29.25 3.46 11.16
N ASN A 196 28.77 2.58 12.04
CA ASN A 196 28.06 1.33 11.80
C ASN A 196 27.11 1.11 12.99
N MET A 197 26.19 0.15 12.89
CA MET A 197 25.14 -0.08 13.89
C MET A 197 25.37 -1.33 14.77
N ASN A 198 26.60 -1.82 14.88
CA ASN A 198 26.87 -3.12 15.51
C ASN A 198 26.62 -3.14 17.04
N ASP A 199 26.66 -1.97 17.68
CA ASP A 199 26.48 -1.74 19.12
C ASP A 199 25.07 -1.25 19.50
N ILE A 200 24.14 -1.14 18.55
CA ILE A 200 22.71 -0.94 18.85
C ILE A 200 22.00 -2.28 18.97
N LYS A 201 20.86 -2.28 19.68
CA LYS A 201 19.94 -3.40 19.81
C LYS A 201 18.55 -2.98 19.36
N ILE A 202 17.90 -3.80 18.55
CA ILE A 202 16.52 -3.56 18.10
C ILE A 202 15.64 -4.70 18.57
N TYR A 203 14.79 -4.40 19.56
CA TYR A 203 13.66 -5.24 19.89
C TYR A 203 12.47 -4.80 19.04
N ALA A 204 11.69 -5.73 18.50
CA ALA A 204 10.48 -5.40 17.74
C ALA A 204 9.39 -6.45 17.92
N VAL A 205 8.15 -6.06 17.63
CA VAL A 205 7.07 -7.03 17.41
C VAL A 205 7.24 -7.70 16.04
N PRO A 206 6.82 -8.96 15.84
CA PRO A 206 6.93 -9.62 14.54
C PRO A 206 6.21 -8.85 13.42
N GLU A 207 6.81 -8.82 12.23
CA GLU A 207 6.15 -8.26 11.06
C GLU A 207 4.88 -9.07 10.72
N GLY A 208 3.78 -8.37 10.44
CA GLY A 208 2.44 -8.93 10.33
C GLY A 208 1.64 -9.01 11.64
N THR A 209 2.24 -8.70 12.81
CA THR A 209 1.51 -8.61 14.08
C THR A 209 0.44 -7.52 14.02
N VAL A 210 -0.76 -7.84 14.51
CA VAL A 210 -1.79 -6.83 14.80
C VAL A 210 -1.34 -6.01 16.00
N VAL A 211 -1.31 -4.68 15.87
CA VAL A 211 -0.77 -3.72 16.84
C VAL A 211 -1.75 -2.57 17.09
N PHE A 212 -1.56 -1.88 18.22
CA PHE A 212 -2.46 -0.86 18.74
C PHE A 212 -1.71 0.42 19.15
N PRO A 213 -2.41 1.57 19.24
CA PRO A 213 -1.79 2.85 19.54
C PRO A 213 -1.02 2.89 20.88
N ARG A 214 0.05 3.67 20.91
CA ARG A 214 0.90 3.94 22.09
C ARG A 214 1.67 2.71 22.64
N LEU A 215 1.59 1.57 21.95
CA LEU A 215 2.51 0.45 22.11
C LEU A 215 3.73 0.68 21.21
N PRO A 216 4.98 0.51 21.71
CA PRO A 216 6.15 0.48 20.84
C PRO A 216 6.07 -0.72 19.90
N LEU A 217 6.22 -0.44 18.60
CA LEU A 217 6.41 -1.41 17.54
C LEU A 217 7.85 -1.92 17.56
N MET A 218 8.77 -1.00 17.84
CA MET A 218 10.21 -1.23 17.96
C MET A 218 10.74 -0.45 19.17
N ARG A 219 11.67 -1.06 19.91
CA ARG A 219 12.43 -0.46 21.01
C ARG A 219 13.92 -0.55 20.66
N ILE A 220 14.55 0.60 20.44
CA ILE A 220 15.93 0.75 19.98
C ILE A 220 16.78 1.15 21.18
N GLU A 221 17.86 0.41 21.46
CA GLU A 221 18.80 0.66 22.55
C GLU A 221 20.24 0.81 21.99
N GLY A 222 21.06 1.70 22.53
CA GLY A 222 22.46 1.87 22.07
C GLY A 222 23.00 3.29 22.27
N PRO A 223 24.17 3.64 21.70
CA PRO A 223 24.71 5.01 21.75
C PRO A 223 23.72 6.05 21.20
N VAL A 224 23.54 7.17 21.91
CA VAL A 224 22.52 8.18 21.58
C VAL A 224 22.67 8.72 20.16
N ILE A 225 23.90 8.90 19.67
CA ILE A 225 24.13 9.41 18.31
C ILE A 225 23.64 8.45 17.22
N LYS A 226 23.90 7.14 17.38
CA LYS A 226 23.52 6.10 16.42
C LYS A 226 22.02 5.87 16.43
N THR A 227 21.45 5.78 17.63
CA THR A 227 20.02 5.60 17.84
C THR A 227 19.20 6.85 17.46
N GLN A 228 19.80 8.05 17.45
CA GLN A 228 19.16 9.27 16.94
C GLN A 228 19.20 9.35 15.40
N LEU A 229 20.35 9.09 14.77
CA LEU A 229 20.55 9.24 13.32
C LEU A 229 19.57 8.42 12.47
N ILE A 230 19.11 7.27 12.97
CA ILE A 230 18.19 6.36 12.27
C ILE A 230 16.70 6.72 12.42
N GLU A 231 16.32 7.74 13.21
CA GLU A 231 14.91 8.11 13.48
C GLU A 231 14.11 8.32 12.18
N THR A 232 14.56 9.22 11.31
CA THR A 232 13.80 9.62 10.10
C THR A 232 13.62 8.46 9.13
N THR A 233 14.65 7.63 8.93
CA THR A 233 14.60 6.48 8.02
C THR A 233 13.70 5.35 8.55
N LEU A 234 13.83 4.97 9.83
CA LEU A 234 12.95 3.96 10.45
C LEU A 234 11.48 4.41 10.46
N LEU A 235 11.22 5.70 10.72
CA LEU A 235 9.87 6.26 10.65
C LEU A 235 9.31 6.20 9.23
N THR A 236 10.14 6.46 8.20
CA THR A 236 9.70 6.41 6.79
C THR A 236 9.29 5.00 6.40
N LEU A 237 10.14 4.01 6.68
CA LEU A 237 9.91 2.60 6.36
C LEU A 237 8.68 2.03 7.08
N VAL A 238 8.52 2.29 8.38
CA VAL A 238 7.41 1.75 9.18
C VAL A 238 6.07 2.45 8.89
N ASN A 239 6.04 3.78 8.73
CA ASN A 239 4.78 4.53 8.51
C ASN A 239 4.04 4.00 7.27
N TYR A 240 4.72 3.97 6.11
CA TYR A 240 4.07 3.64 4.84
C TYR A 240 3.71 2.16 4.77
N ALA A 241 4.63 1.27 5.16
CA ALA A 241 4.40 -0.17 5.16
C ALA A 241 3.21 -0.58 6.03
N SER A 242 3.18 -0.12 7.28
CA SER A 242 2.09 -0.45 8.23
C SER A 242 0.74 0.15 7.79
N LEU A 243 0.75 1.35 7.20
CA LEU A 243 -0.45 2.00 6.67
C LEU A 243 -1.04 1.23 5.48
N VAL A 244 -0.23 0.91 4.47
CA VAL A 244 -0.66 0.21 3.25
C VAL A 244 -1.11 -1.22 3.58
N ALA A 245 -0.38 -1.93 4.45
CA ALA A 245 -0.79 -3.26 4.90
C ALA A 245 -2.16 -3.23 5.60
N THR A 246 -2.38 -2.25 6.49
CA THR A 246 -3.67 -2.07 7.17
C THR A 246 -4.79 -1.71 6.19
N ASN A 247 -4.53 -0.82 5.23
CA ASN A 247 -5.50 -0.46 4.19
C ASN A 247 -5.91 -1.71 3.37
N ALA A 248 -4.93 -2.47 2.88
CA ALA A 248 -5.15 -3.70 2.13
C ALA A 248 -5.93 -4.77 2.93
N ALA A 249 -5.70 -4.88 4.23
CA ALA A 249 -6.47 -5.76 5.12
C ALA A 249 -7.93 -5.32 5.31
N ARG A 250 -8.21 -4.01 5.30
CA ARG A 250 -9.58 -3.47 5.32
C ARG A 250 -10.31 -3.74 4.00
N PHE A 251 -9.69 -3.46 2.85
CA PHE A 251 -10.21 -3.84 1.53
C PHE A 251 -10.54 -5.36 1.45
N ARG A 252 -9.66 -6.22 1.99
CA ARG A 252 -9.92 -7.66 2.12
C ARG A 252 -11.08 -7.99 3.08
N SER A 253 -11.23 -7.23 4.17
CA SER A 253 -12.32 -7.44 5.13
C SER A 253 -13.68 -7.06 4.55
N ALA A 254 -13.74 -6.00 3.74
CA ALA A 254 -14.96 -5.49 3.10
C ALA A 254 -15.56 -6.45 2.04
N ILE A 255 -14.73 -7.26 1.38
CA ILE A 255 -15.12 -8.10 0.22
C ILE A 255 -15.06 -9.60 0.48
N GLY A 256 -14.60 -10.03 1.65
CA GLY A 256 -14.43 -11.45 1.95
C GLY A 256 -13.22 -12.12 1.29
N ALA A 257 -13.20 -13.45 1.31
CA ALA A 257 -12.03 -14.27 0.96
C ALA A 257 -12.18 -15.07 -0.35
N ASP A 258 -13.36 -15.04 -0.96
CA ASP A 258 -13.72 -15.69 -2.22
C ASP A 258 -13.38 -14.84 -3.45
N LYS A 259 -13.52 -13.50 -3.35
CA LYS A 259 -13.19 -12.57 -4.43
C LYS A 259 -11.69 -12.36 -4.57
N THR A 260 -11.19 -12.28 -5.80
CA THR A 260 -9.78 -11.97 -6.09
C THR A 260 -9.54 -10.47 -5.95
N LEU A 261 -8.45 -10.07 -5.27
CA LEU A 261 -8.03 -8.67 -5.15
C LEU A 261 -6.68 -8.43 -5.82
N LEU A 262 -6.61 -7.49 -6.76
CA LEU A 262 -5.41 -7.16 -7.53
C LEU A 262 -5.01 -5.69 -7.35
N GLU A 263 -3.72 -5.45 -7.07
CA GLU A 263 -3.17 -4.09 -6.94
C GLU A 263 -2.75 -3.55 -8.31
N PHE A 264 -3.47 -2.55 -8.80
CA PHE A 264 -3.24 -1.86 -10.09
C PHE A 264 -2.86 -0.38 -9.90
N GLY A 265 -2.29 -0.04 -8.73
CA GLY A 265 -2.05 1.31 -8.26
C GLY A 265 -0.70 1.91 -8.64
N LEU A 266 0.29 1.13 -9.05
CA LEU A 266 1.65 1.58 -9.43
C LEU A 266 1.70 2.95 -10.16
N ARG A 267 0.84 3.16 -11.17
CA ARG A 267 0.76 4.42 -11.97
C ARG A 267 0.21 5.66 -11.23
N ARG A 268 -0.13 5.52 -9.94
CA ARG A 268 -0.65 6.55 -9.03
C ARG A 268 0.07 6.53 -7.66
N ALA A 269 1.06 5.67 -7.46
CA ALA A 269 1.79 5.57 -6.20
C ALA A 269 2.71 6.78 -5.95
N GLN A 270 3.15 6.95 -4.70
CA GLN A 270 3.97 8.08 -4.26
C GLN A 270 5.44 7.87 -4.65
N GLY A 271 5.73 8.00 -5.94
CA GLY A 271 7.06 7.80 -6.53
C GLY A 271 7.43 6.32 -6.76
N PRO A 272 8.63 6.04 -7.32
CA PRO A 272 9.02 4.69 -7.72
C PRO A 272 9.12 3.70 -6.56
N ASP A 273 9.76 4.11 -5.45
CA ASP A 273 9.85 3.27 -4.25
C ASP A 273 8.46 3.05 -3.63
N GLY A 274 7.66 4.12 -3.48
CA GLY A 274 6.28 4.03 -3.03
C GLY A 274 5.46 3.02 -3.85
N GLY A 275 5.66 2.97 -5.18
CA GLY A 275 5.03 1.97 -6.05
C GLY A 275 5.50 0.53 -5.83
N LEU A 276 6.78 0.30 -5.55
CA LEU A 276 7.33 -1.02 -5.25
C LEU A 276 6.92 -1.51 -3.85
N SER A 277 7.11 -0.64 -2.85
CA SER A 277 6.70 -0.83 -1.47
C SER A 277 5.19 -1.07 -1.35
N ALA A 278 4.36 -0.31 -2.08
CA ALA A 278 2.91 -0.51 -2.11
C ALA A 278 2.54 -1.96 -2.47
N SER A 279 3.09 -2.49 -3.56
CA SER A 279 2.81 -3.86 -4.01
C SER A 279 3.20 -4.90 -2.95
N LYS A 280 4.36 -4.74 -2.30
CA LYS A 280 4.82 -5.60 -1.19
C LYS A 280 3.81 -5.64 -0.04
N TYR A 281 3.41 -4.46 0.45
CA TYR A 281 2.56 -4.35 1.63
C TYR A 281 1.07 -4.58 1.34
N CYS A 282 0.60 -4.37 0.11
CA CYS A 282 -0.74 -4.80 -0.32
C CYS A 282 -0.86 -6.33 -0.33
N TYR A 283 0.16 -7.04 -0.84
CA TYR A 283 0.18 -8.50 -0.81
C TYR A 283 0.34 -9.06 0.61
N LEU A 284 1.07 -8.36 1.48
CA LEU A 284 1.13 -8.68 2.92
C LEU A 284 -0.26 -8.55 3.59
N GLY A 285 -0.97 -7.44 3.34
CA GLY A 285 -2.28 -7.15 3.96
C GLY A 285 -3.45 -8.00 3.44
N GLY A 286 -3.43 -8.46 2.19
CA GLY A 286 -4.43 -9.42 1.70
C GLY A 286 -4.71 -9.52 0.20
N PHE A 287 -4.06 -8.71 -0.64
CA PHE A 287 -4.25 -8.73 -2.11
C PHE A 287 -3.55 -9.93 -2.74
N ASP A 288 -4.15 -10.56 -3.74
CA ASP A 288 -3.71 -11.85 -4.29
C ASP A 288 -2.65 -11.71 -5.38
N GLY A 289 -2.56 -10.53 -5.99
CA GLY A 289 -1.55 -10.20 -6.99
C GLY A 289 -1.43 -8.70 -7.27
N THR A 290 -0.55 -8.35 -8.21
CA THR A 290 -0.24 -6.97 -8.62
C THR A 290 -0.03 -6.86 -10.13
N SER A 291 -0.19 -5.67 -10.71
CA SER A 291 0.33 -5.37 -12.06
C SER A 291 1.83 -5.01 -12.07
N ASN A 292 2.45 -4.82 -10.90
CA ASN A 292 3.84 -4.40 -10.77
C ASN A 292 4.82 -5.55 -11.04
N LEU A 293 5.35 -5.60 -12.27
CA LEU A 293 6.35 -6.56 -12.72
C LEU A 293 7.62 -6.59 -11.84
N LEU A 294 8.05 -5.44 -11.31
CA LEU A 294 9.23 -5.37 -10.45
C LEU A 294 8.96 -5.99 -9.09
N ALA A 295 7.80 -5.72 -8.48
CA ALA A 295 7.38 -6.37 -7.24
C ALA A 295 7.22 -7.90 -7.40
N GLY A 296 6.73 -8.36 -8.56
CA GLY A 296 6.71 -9.78 -8.90
C GLY A 296 8.11 -10.41 -8.95
N LYS A 297 9.07 -9.72 -9.57
CA LYS A 297 10.48 -10.16 -9.68
C LYS A 297 11.24 -10.15 -8.34
N LEU A 298 11.01 -9.13 -7.50
CA LEU A 298 11.77 -8.96 -6.24
C LEU A 298 11.17 -9.72 -5.06
N TYR A 299 9.84 -9.91 -5.03
CA TYR A 299 9.13 -10.46 -3.87
C TYR A 299 8.32 -11.74 -4.17
N GLY A 300 8.36 -12.26 -5.40
CA GLY A 300 7.62 -13.47 -5.80
C GLY A 300 6.10 -13.31 -5.81
N ILE A 301 5.60 -12.08 -5.87
CA ILE A 301 4.17 -11.76 -5.86
C ILE A 301 3.53 -12.17 -7.21
N PRO A 302 2.36 -12.84 -7.24
CA PRO A 302 1.68 -13.17 -8.49
C PRO A 302 1.38 -11.92 -9.32
N VAL A 303 1.93 -11.86 -10.53
CA VAL A 303 1.65 -10.76 -11.47
C VAL A 303 0.37 -11.05 -12.25
N LYS A 304 -0.50 -10.06 -12.39
CA LYS A 304 -1.72 -10.09 -13.21
C LYS A 304 -1.89 -8.79 -13.98
N GLY A 305 -2.31 -8.89 -15.23
CA GLY A 305 -2.50 -7.77 -16.14
C GLY A 305 -3.26 -8.20 -17.40
N THR A 306 -3.62 -7.22 -18.21
CA THR A 306 -4.41 -7.34 -19.46
C THR A 306 -3.95 -6.25 -20.43
N HIS A 307 -4.57 -6.11 -21.60
CA HIS A 307 -4.44 -4.89 -22.39
C HIS A 307 -5.17 -3.68 -21.77
N ALA A 308 -4.95 -2.49 -22.33
CA ALA A 308 -5.53 -1.20 -21.92
C ALA A 308 -6.30 -0.56 -23.09
N HIS A 309 -7.12 0.47 -22.83
CA HIS A 309 -7.93 1.13 -23.87
C HIS A 309 -7.09 1.64 -25.04
N ALA A 310 -5.88 2.16 -24.79
CA ALA A 310 -4.96 2.63 -25.84
C ALA A 310 -4.54 1.55 -26.86
N TYR A 311 -4.61 0.27 -26.49
CA TYR A 311 -4.39 -0.86 -27.42
C TYR A 311 -5.68 -1.27 -28.15
N VAL A 312 -6.86 -0.97 -27.59
CA VAL A 312 -8.14 -1.18 -28.28
C VAL A 312 -8.35 -0.08 -29.32
N SER A 313 -8.08 1.17 -28.95
CA SER A 313 -8.20 2.36 -29.81
C SER A 313 -7.04 2.56 -30.79
N SER A 314 -6.10 1.61 -30.89
CA SER A 314 -5.06 1.60 -31.93
C SER A 314 -5.43 0.79 -33.17
N TYR A 315 -6.65 0.25 -33.21
CA TYR A 315 -7.23 -0.44 -34.36
C TYR A 315 -8.48 0.34 -34.78
N GLU A 316 -8.57 0.71 -36.05
CA GLU A 316 -9.75 1.34 -36.64
C GLU A 316 -10.66 0.28 -37.27
N SER A 317 -10.07 -0.79 -37.81
CA SER A 317 -10.77 -1.78 -38.62
C SER A 317 -10.14 -3.17 -38.56
N MET A 318 -10.76 -4.13 -39.25
CA MET A 318 -10.20 -5.47 -39.46
C MET A 318 -8.95 -5.46 -40.37
N ASP A 319 -8.69 -4.38 -41.10
CA ASP A 319 -7.53 -4.30 -42.01
C ASP A 319 -6.21 -3.94 -41.30
N ASP A 320 -6.29 -3.53 -40.04
CA ASP A 320 -5.15 -3.41 -39.13
C ASP A 320 -4.62 -4.79 -38.64
N LEU A 321 -5.32 -5.89 -38.95
CA LEU A 321 -4.87 -7.26 -38.65
C LEU A 321 -3.82 -7.75 -39.65
N SER A 322 -2.55 -7.63 -39.25
CA SER A 322 -1.37 -8.19 -39.95
C SER A 322 -1.26 -9.72 -39.86
N GLU A 323 -1.80 -10.32 -38.80
CA GLU A 323 -1.98 -11.76 -38.63
C GLU A 323 -3.48 -12.03 -38.42
N ARG A 324 -4.00 -13.03 -39.14
CA ARG A 324 -5.43 -13.40 -39.15
C ARG A 324 -5.65 -14.89 -38.86
N GLU A 325 -4.60 -15.69 -38.75
CA GLU A 325 -4.68 -17.12 -38.43
C GLU A 325 -4.18 -17.46 -37.03
N LEU A 326 -4.78 -18.48 -36.41
CA LEU A 326 -4.32 -19.06 -35.14
C LEU A 326 -3.97 -20.54 -35.34
N CYS A 327 -2.85 -21.00 -34.77
CA CYS A 327 -2.53 -22.42 -34.73
C CYS A 327 -3.43 -23.14 -33.72
N ASP A 328 -4.18 -24.14 -34.16
CA ASP A 328 -4.95 -25.04 -33.31
C ASP A 328 -4.04 -25.74 -32.28
N ARG A 329 -4.40 -25.65 -30.98
CA ARG A 329 -3.58 -26.13 -29.87
C ARG A 329 -3.29 -27.64 -29.90
N ILE A 330 -4.18 -28.43 -30.50
CA ILE A 330 -4.07 -29.90 -30.52
C ILE A 330 -3.52 -30.38 -31.87
N THR A 331 -4.03 -29.84 -32.98
CA THR A 331 -3.63 -30.31 -34.32
C THR A 331 -2.41 -29.60 -34.89
N GLY A 332 -2.04 -28.43 -34.36
CA GLY A 332 -1.01 -27.55 -34.90
C GLY A 332 -1.40 -26.87 -36.21
N GLN A 333 -2.61 -27.13 -36.75
CA GLN A 333 -3.05 -26.58 -38.01
C GLN A 333 -3.43 -25.09 -37.86
N ARG A 334 -2.97 -24.24 -38.78
CA ARG A 334 -3.50 -22.88 -38.93
C ARG A 334 -5.00 -22.90 -39.22
N ARG A 335 -5.76 -22.08 -38.49
CA ARG A 335 -7.20 -21.83 -38.68
C ARG A 335 -7.41 -20.36 -39.07
N PRO A 336 -8.36 -20.02 -39.96
CA PRO A 336 -8.70 -18.64 -40.32
C PRO A 336 -9.45 -17.97 -39.16
N PHE A 337 -8.70 -17.53 -38.15
CA PHE A 337 -9.22 -17.16 -36.84
C PHE A 337 -10.01 -15.86 -36.87
N ALA A 338 -9.58 -14.87 -37.66
CA ALA A 338 -10.32 -13.62 -37.86
C ALA A 338 -11.71 -13.87 -38.49
N ASP A 339 -11.79 -14.75 -39.50
CA ASP A 339 -13.04 -15.10 -40.17
C ASP A 339 -13.96 -15.93 -39.26
N LEU A 340 -13.39 -16.83 -38.46
CA LEU A 340 -14.15 -17.54 -37.41
C LEU A 340 -14.75 -16.57 -36.38
N CYS A 341 -14.02 -15.51 -35.99
CA CYS A 341 -14.55 -14.49 -35.08
C CYS A 341 -15.73 -13.73 -35.71
N LEU A 342 -15.61 -13.29 -36.97
CA LEU A 342 -16.72 -12.68 -37.70
C LEU A 342 -17.91 -13.63 -37.85
N GLN A 343 -17.66 -14.91 -38.17
CA GLN A 343 -18.70 -15.93 -38.27
C GLN A 343 -19.42 -16.12 -36.92
N TYR A 344 -18.69 -16.20 -35.81
CA TYR A 344 -19.32 -16.36 -34.49
C TYR A 344 -20.04 -15.11 -34.00
N LEU A 345 -19.59 -13.89 -34.38
CA LEU A 345 -20.35 -12.67 -34.10
C LEU A 345 -21.73 -12.71 -34.78
N ASN A 346 -21.82 -13.15 -36.03
CA ASN A 346 -23.08 -13.37 -36.75
C ASN A 346 -23.98 -14.45 -36.07
N VAL A 347 -23.38 -15.45 -35.41
CA VAL A 347 -24.13 -16.51 -34.70
C VAL A 347 -24.68 -16.04 -33.34
N ILE A 348 -23.93 -15.21 -32.60
CA ILE A 348 -24.35 -14.75 -31.26
C ILE A 348 -25.21 -13.47 -31.30
N GLY A 349 -25.04 -12.60 -32.31
CA GLY A 349 -25.75 -11.33 -32.41
C GLY A 349 -27.27 -11.43 -32.26
N PRO A 350 -27.95 -12.32 -33.02
CA PRO A 350 -29.39 -12.55 -32.90
C PRO A 350 -29.85 -13.05 -31.52
N VAL A 351 -28.96 -13.67 -30.73
CA VAL A 351 -29.24 -14.13 -29.37
C VAL A 351 -29.16 -12.96 -28.40
N LEU A 352 -28.09 -12.16 -28.52
CA LEU A 352 -27.82 -10.98 -27.70
C LEU A 352 -28.70 -9.76 -28.05
N LYS A 353 -29.52 -9.88 -29.11
CA LYS A 353 -30.43 -8.86 -29.68
C LYS A 353 -29.69 -7.62 -30.20
N ILE A 354 -28.60 -7.88 -30.92
CA ILE A 354 -27.76 -6.87 -31.59
C ILE A 354 -27.57 -7.26 -33.06
N LEU A 355 -27.31 -6.27 -33.91
CA LEU A 355 -26.76 -6.47 -35.24
C LEU A 355 -25.23 -6.46 -35.18
N PRO A 356 -24.52 -7.32 -35.94
CA PRO A 356 -23.05 -7.29 -35.99
C PRO A 356 -22.45 -5.93 -36.33
N ASP A 357 -23.12 -5.13 -37.17
CA ASP A 357 -22.72 -3.76 -37.53
C ASP A 357 -22.94 -2.71 -36.42
N GLU A 358 -23.60 -3.05 -35.30
CA GLU A 358 -23.63 -2.20 -34.09
C GLU A 358 -22.36 -2.35 -33.23
N THR A 359 -21.53 -3.37 -33.50
CA THR A 359 -20.24 -3.54 -32.82
C THR A 359 -19.14 -2.67 -33.45
N ASN A 360 -18.19 -2.22 -32.62
CA ASN A 360 -16.99 -1.56 -33.12
C ASN A 360 -16.04 -2.60 -33.75
N LYS A 361 -15.71 -2.40 -35.03
CA LYS A 361 -14.89 -3.33 -35.83
C LYS A 361 -13.39 -3.24 -35.50
N GLY A 362 -12.91 -2.09 -35.06
CA GLY A 362 -11.56 -1.91 -34.51
C GLY A 362 -11.40 -2.61 -33.15
N GLU A 363 -12.41 -2.53 -32.27
CA GLU A 363 -12.41 -3.27 -31.00
C GLU A 363 -12.36 -4.79 -31.21
N LEU A 364 -13.14 -5.30 -32.17
CA LEU A 364 -13.07 -6.71 -32.58
C LEU A 364 -11.67 -7.07 -33.10
N ALA A 365 -11.08 -6.25 -33.97
CA ALA A 365 -9.73 -6.45 -34.49
C ALA A 365 -8.67 -6.45 -33.37
N ALA A 366 -8.74 -5.52 -32.43
CA ALA A 366 -7.86 -5.49 -31.26
C ALA A 366 -7.99 -6.76 -30.42
N PHE A 367 -9.22 -7.25 -30.18
CA PHE A 367 -9.45 -8.49 -29.43
C PHE A 367 -8.93 -9.72 -30.17
N ILE A 368 -9.12 -9.79 -31.49
CA ILE A 368 -8.57 -10.85 -32.35
C ILE A 368 -7.03 -10.86 -32.28
N SER A 369 -6.41 -9.68 -32.43
CA SER A 369 -4.94 -9.54 -32.37
C SER A 369 -4.39 -9.96 -30.99
N TYR A 370 -5.05 -9.55 -29.89
CA TYR A 370 -4.65 -9.94 -28.54
C TYR A 370 -4.88 -11.43 -28.27
N ALA A 371 -5.94 -12.02 -28.81
CA ALA A 371 -6.22 -13.45 -28.69
C ALA A 371 -5.23 -14.31 -29.51
N ILE A 372 -4.77 -13.83 -30.66
CA ILE A 372 -3.70 -14.49 -31.44
C ILE A 372 -2.37 -14.47 -30.66
N ALA A 373 -2.04 -13.36 -30.00
CA ALA A 373 -0.83 -13.22 -29.20
C ALA A 373 -0.86 -13.99 -27.86
N PHE A 374 -2.03 -14.06 -27.21
CA PHE A 374 -2.20 -14.62 -25.87
C PHE A 374 -3.37 -15.62 -25.75
N PRO A 375 -3.45 -16.66 -26.61
CA PRO A 375 -4.67 -17.49 -26.75
C PRO A 375 -5.02 -18.31 -25.50
N THR A 376 -4.05 -18.55 -24.62
CA THR A 376 -4.24 -19.25 -23.33
C THR A 376 -4.62 -18.35 -22.16
N ASN A 377 -4.51 -17.02 -22.31
CA ASN A 377 -4.73 -16.04 -21.24
C ASN A 377 -5.62 -14.86 -21.70
N PHE A 378 -6.40 -15.05 -22.77
CA PHE A 378 -7.20 -13.99 -23.37
C PHE A 378 -8.26 -13.45 -22.39
N LEU A 379 -8.12 -12.17 -22.04
CA LEU A 379 -9.02 -11.43 -21.16
C LEU A 379 -9.24 -10.03 -21.75
N ALA A 380 -10.47 -9.76 -22.20
CA ALA A 380 -10.80 -8.56 -22.97
C ALA A 380 -11.21 -7.36 -22.10
N LEU A 381 -10.77 -6.16 -22.47
CA LEU A 381 -11.27 -4.90 -21.93
C LEU A 381 -12.46 -4.40 -22.75
N VAL A 382 -13.68 -4.51 -22.22
CA VAL A 382 -14.93 -4.44 -23.01
C VAL A 382 -15.66 -3.09 -22.97
N ASP A 383 -15.15 -2.11 -22.23
CA ASP A 383 -15.79 -0.80 -22.01
C ASP A 383 -15.10 0.35 -22.76
N THR A 384 -14.46 0.07 -23.90
CA THR A 384 -13.83 1.11 -24.72
C THR A 384 -14.85 1.91 -25.55
N TYR A 385 -15.97 1.28 -25.96
CA TYR A 385 -17.04 1.92 -26.73
C TYR A 385 -18.43 1.72 -26.09
N ASP A 386 -18.92 0.48 -26.00
CA ASP A 386 -20.16 0.11 -25.30
C ASP A 386 -20.03 -1.35 -24.80
N VAL A 387 -20.18 -1.55 -23.48
CA VAL A 387 -20.01 -2.87 -22.84
C VAL A 387 -20.98 -3.91 -23.41
N LEU A 388 -22.26 -3.58 -23.52
CA LEU A 388 -23.32 -4.55 -23.79
C LEU A 388 -23.62 -4.71 -25.28
N LYS A 389 -23.32 -3.69 -26.10
CA LYS A 389 -23.54 -3.69 -27.55
C LYS A 389 -22.29 -4.01 -28.38
N SER A 390 -21.09 -3.72 -27.88
CA SER A 390 -19.84 -3.90 -28.62
C SER A 390 -18.90 -4.87 -27.93
N GLY A 391 -18.42 -4.54 -26.73
CA GLY A 391 -17.31 -5.26 -26.10
C GLY A 391 -17.66 -6.69 -25.66
N VAL A 392 -18.78 -6.90 -24.97
CA VAL A 392 -19.22 -8.25 -24.57
C VAL A 392 -19.52 -9.15 -25.79
N PRO A 393 -20.23 -8.68 -26.83
CA PRO A 393 -20.34 -9.40 -28.10
C PRO A 393 -19.00 -9.75 -28.76
N ASN A 394 -18.10 -8.77 -28.92
CA ASN A 394 -16.79 -8.97 -29.52
C ASN A 394 -15.96 -9.99 -28.73
N PHE A 395 -15.97 -9.90 -27.39
CA PHE A 395 -15.34 -10.88 -26.50
C PHE A 395 -15.92 -12.28 -26.69
N LEU A 396 -17.24 -12.44 -26.73
CA LEU A 396 -17.90 -13.74 -26.85
C LEU A 396 -17.66 -14.39 -28.22
N ALA A 397 -17.59 -13.60 -29.29
CA ALA A 397 -17.21 -14.10 -30.63
C ALA A 397 -15.77 -14.65 -30.64
N VAL A 398 -14.82 -13.88 -30.12
CA VAL A 398 -13.40 -14.28 -30.02
C VAL A 398 -13.21 -15.48 -29.08
N ALA A 399 -13.90 -15.49 -27.92
CA ALA A 399 -13.88 -16.60 -26.98
C ALA A 399 -14.46 -17.90 -27.57
N ARG A 400 -15.42 -17.81 -28.50
CA ARG A 400 -15.96 -18.96 -29.22
C ARG A 400 -15.05 -19.42 -30.36
N ALA A 401 -14.35 -18.52 -31.06
CA ALA A 401 -13.33 -18.88 -32.05
C ALA A 401 -12.10 -19.53 -31.41
N LEU A 402 -11.68 -19.07 -30.22
CA LEU A 402 -10.63 -19.71 -29.42
C LEU A 402 -10.97 -21.18 -29.10
N HIS A 403 -12.25 -21.48 -28.87
CA HIS A 403 -12.71 -22.85 -28.61
C HIS A 403 -12.52 -23.79 -29.80
N GLU A 404 -12.82 -23.36 -31.04
CA GLU A 404 -12.52 -24.15 -32.25
C GLU A 404 -11.02 -24.43 -32.41
N CYS A 405 -10.17 -23.53 -31.90
CA CYS A 405 -8.73 -23.65 -31.94
C CYS A 405 -8.17 -24.41 -30.72
N ASN A 406 -9.01 -25.08 -29.92
CA ASN A 406 -8.66 -25.81 -28.70
C ASN A 406 -8.02 -24.95 -27.58
N TYR A 407 -8.40 -23.68 -27.51
CA TYR A 407 -8.08 -22.76 -26.41
C TYR A 407 -9.33 -22.39 -25.60
N GLN A 408 -9.13 -21.66 -24.50
CA GLN A 408 -10.19 -21.15 -23.64
C GLN A 408 -9.84 -19.71 -23.23
N ALA A 409 -10.80 -18.80 -23.38
CA ALA A 409 -10.71 -17.45 -22.84
C ALA A 409 -10.82 -17.45 -21.30
N VAL A 410 -10.27 -16.43 -20.65
CA VAL A 410 -10.31 -16.26 -19.19
C VAL A 410 -11.54 -15.47 -18.76
N GLY A 411 -11.89 -14.40 -19.50
CA GLY A 411 -13.03 -13.54 -19.17
C GLY A 411 -12.86 -12.11 -19.67
N LEU A 412 -13.42 -11.13 -18.95
CA LEU A 412 -13.39 -9.72 -19.35
C LEU A 412 -13.14 -8.76 -18.18
N ARG A 413 -12.77 -7.51 -18.49
CA ARG A 413 -12.66 -6.39 -17.55
C ARG A 413 -13.60 -5.25 -17.94
N ILE A 414 -14.22 -4.66 -16.93
CA ILE A 414 -15.02 -3.43 -16.98
C ILE A 414 -14.30 -2.38 -16.12
N ASP A 415 -13.98 -1.20 -16.67
CA ASP A 415 -13.30 -0.08 -16.01
C ASP A 415 -14.22 1.18 -15.90
N SER A 416 -15.53 1.05 -16.14
CA SER A 416 -16.48 2.17 -16.13
C SER A 416 -17.95 1.74 -16.05
N GLY A 417 -18.84 2.71 -15.82
CA GLY A 417 -20.30 2.50 -15.73
C GLY A 417 -20.78 1.97 -14.38
N ASP A 418 -22.02 1.50 -14.33
CA ASP A 418 -22.58 0.82 -13.16
C ASP A 418 -22.03 -0.62 -13.08
N LEU A 419 -21.01 -0.81 -12.25
CA LEU A 419 -20.32 -2.09 -12.12
C LEU A 419 -21.22 -3.23 -11.57
N ALA A 420 -22.26 -2.91 -10.77
CA ALA A 420 -23.19 -3.91 -10.29
C ALA A 420 -24.08 -4.40 -11.44
N TYR A 421 -24.83 -3.48 -12.05
CA TYR A 421 -25.73 -3.75 -13.18
C TYR A 421 -24.99 -4.40 -14.35
N LEU A 422 -23.87 -3.83 -14.81
CA LEU A 422 -23.11 -4.35 -15.94
C LEU A 422 -22.58 -5.76 -15.67
N SER A 423 -22.13 -6.08 -14.45
CA SER A 423 -21.67 -7.44 -14.13
C SER A 423 -22.80 -8.47 -14.21
N LEU A 424 -24.01 -8.11 -13.78
CA LEU A 424 -25.19 -8.99 -13.81
C LEU A 424 -25.65 -9.23 -15.25
N GLU A 425 -25.74 -8.18 -16.07
CA GLU A 425 -26.06 -8.27 -17.50
C GLU A 425 -25.01 -9.09 -18.28
N VAL A 426 -23.72 -8.92 -17.97
CA VAL A 426 -22.65 -9.74 -18.55
C VAL A 426 -22.83 -11.21 -18.18
N ARG A 427 -23.08 -11.54 -16.90
CA ARG A 427 -23.27 -12.92 -16.46
C ARG A 427 -24.51 -13.55 -17.09
N ALA A 428 -25.61 -12.79 -17.22
CA ALA A 428 -26.80 -13.24 -17.94
C ALA A 428 -26.48 -13.62 -19.40
N LYS A 429 -25.79 -12.73 -20.13
CA LYS A 429 -25.33 -12.98 -21.51
C LYS A 429 -24.38 -14.20 -21.60
N PHE A 430 -23.54 -14.44 -20.60
CA PHE A 430 -22.70 -15.64 -20.53
C PHE A 430 -23.53 -16.94 -20.40
N HIS A 431 -24.56 -16.97 -19.54
CA HIS A 431 -25.47 -18.11 -19.44
C HIS A 431 -26.31 -18.33 -20.72
N GLU A 432 -26.80 -17.27 -21.36
CA GLU A 432 -27.54 -17.35 -22.63
C GLU A 432 -26.68 -17.97 -23.74
N ILE A 433 -25.44 -17.50 -23.91
CA ILE A 433 -24.54 -17.98 -24.96
C ILE A 433 -23.96 -19.36 -24.65
N SER A 434 -23.62 -19.68 -23.40
CA SER A 434 -23.29 -21.04 -22.97
C SER A 434 -24.38 -22.03 -23.41
N LYS A 435 -25.63 -21.75 -23.02
CA LYS A 435 -26.78 -22.61 -23.30
C LYS A 435 -27.08 -22.72 -24.81
N LYS A 436 -26.90 -21.64 -25.56
CA LYS A 436 -27.08 -21.63 -27.02
C LYS A 436 -26.02 -22.45 -27.77
N LEU A 437 -24.78 -22.43 -27.30
CA LEU A 437 -23.63 -23.07 -27.96
C LEU A 437 -23.27 -24.43 -27.34
N ASN A 438 -23.93 -24.82 -26.24
CA ASN A 438 -23.66 -26.01 -25.43
C ASN A 438 -22.24 -26.03 -24.83
N LEU A 439 -21.77 -24.87 -24.33
CA LEU A 439 -20.40 -24.66 -23.83
C LEU A 439 -20.40 -24.18 -22.36
N PRO A 440 -20.62 -25.08 -21.38
CA PRO A 440 -20.86 -24.72 -19.97
C PRO A 440 -19.72 -23.95 -19.29
N TYR A 441 -18.48 -24.03 -19.79
CA TYR A 441 -17.37 -23.26 -19.25
C TYR A 441 -17.53 -21.74 -19.44
N MET A 442 -18.32 -21.29 -20.43
CA MET A 442 -18.52 -19.87 -20.72
C MET A 442 -19.31 -19.15 -19.62
N GLU A 443 -20.10 -19.88 -18.82
CA GLU A 443 -20.84 -19.33 -17.68
C GLU A 443 -19.91 -18.83 -16.56
N HIS A 444 -18.70 -19.40 -16.49
CA HIS A 444 -17.70 -19.17 -15.44
C HIS A 444 -16.51 -18.33 -15.91
N PHE A 445 -16.65 -17.61 -17.04
CA PHE A 445 -15.70 -16.56 -17.41
C PHE A 445 -15.54 -15.53 -16.28
N THR A 446 -14.31 -15.12 -16.00
CA THR A 446 -13.98 -14.17 -14.93
C THR A 446 -14.47 -12.77 -15.29
N ILE A 447 -15.29 -12.16 -14.44
CA ILE A 447 -15.63 -10.74 -14.53
C ILE A 447 -14.70 -9.96 -13.60
N VAL A 448 -13.81 -9.17 -14.19
CA VAL A 448 -12.93 -8.23 -13.48
C VAL A 448 -13.56 -6.84 -13.49
N ALA A 449 -13.63 -6.18 -12.34
CA ALA A 449 -13.98 -4.76 -12.25
C ALA A 449 -12.78 -3.93 -11.82
N SER A 450 -12.64 -2.72 -12.36
CA SER A 450 -11.68 -1.71 -11.90
C SER A 450 -12.28 -0.29 -11.96
N ASN A 451 -11.44 0.74 -11.86
CA ASN A 451 -11.75 2.18 -11.74
C ASN A 451 -12.40 2.64 -10.41
N ASP A 452 -11.75 3.63 -9.79
CA ASP A 452 -12.05 4.33 -8.53
C ASP A 452 -12.63 3.54 -7.34
N ILE A 453 -12.49 2.21 -7.35
CA ILE A 453 -12.91 1.33 -6.24
C ILE A 453 -12.23 1.75 -4.94
N ASN A 454 -13.05 2.02 -3.93
CA ASN A 454 -12.68 2.17 -2.53
C ASN A 454 -13.50 1.20 -1.67
N GLU A 455 -13.25 1.17 -0.36
CA GLU A 455 -13.96 0.29 0.58
C GLU A 455 -15.48 0.48 0.55
N ASP A 456 -15.94 1.74 0.46
CA ASP A 456 -17.37 2.07 0.49
C ASP A 456 -18.05 1.67 -0.82
N THR A 457 -17.33 1.76 -1.95
CA THR A 457 -17.74 1.17 -3.24
C THR A 457 -17.92 -0.34 -3.10
N LEU A 458 -16.96 -1.08 -2.53
CA LEU A 458 -17.07 -2.54 -2.35
C LEU A 458 -18.28 -2.92 -1.46
N VAL A 459 -18.44 -2.23 -0.32
CA VAL A 459 -19.58 -2.44 0.59
C VAL A 459 -20.92 -2.05 -0.06
N SER A 460 -20.92 -1.10 -1.01
CA SER A 460 -22.11 -0.75 -1.79
C SER A 460 -22.45 -1.81 -2.84
N LEU A 461 -21.43 -2.36 -3.52
CA LEU A 461 -21.60 -3.41 -4.52
C LEU A 461 -22.15 -4.71 -3.87
N GLU A 462 -21.54 -5.19 -2.78
CA GLU A 462 -22.02 -6.40 -2.07
C GLU A 462 -23.46 -6.27 -1.53
N LYS A 463 -23.91 -5.06 -1.20
CA LYS A 463 -25.32 -4.78 -0.80
C LYS A 463 -26.30 -4.80 -1.97
N GLN A 464 -25.86 -4.43 -3.17
CA GLN A 464 -26.69 -4.45 -4.38
C GLN A 464 -26.73 -5.85 -5.01
N GLY A 465 -25.66 -6.64 -4.81
CA GLY A 465 -25.41 -7.88 -5.51
C GLY A 465 -24.72 -7.64 -6.86
N HIS A 466 -23.73 -8.47 -7.17
CA HIS A 466 -22.98 -8.42 -8.43
C HIS A 466 -22.45 -9.79 -8.84
N SER A 467 -22.06 -9.90 -10.09
CA SER A 467 -21.38 -11.08 -10.64
C SER A 467 -19.87 -10.89 -10.84
N ILE A 468 -19.29 -9.82 -10.28
CA ILE A 468 -17.83 -9.58 -10.25
C ILE A 468 -17.12 -10.67 -9.44
N ASP A 469 -16.01 -11.19 -9.99
CA ASP A 469 -15.16 -12.24 -9.41
C ASP A 469 -13.82 -11.68 -8.90
N SER A 470 -13.34 -10.59 -9.51
CA SER A 470 -12.03 -9.98 -9.23
C SER A 470 -12.09 -8.46 -9.28
N PHE A 471 -11.40 -7.79 -8.37
CA PHE A 471 -11.31 -6.32 -8.33
C PHE A 471 -9.87 -5.83 -8.52
N GLY A 472 -9.66 -4.96 -9.52
CA GLY A 472 -8.41 -4.27 -9.80
C GLY A 472 -8.40 -2.88 -9.18
N ILE A 473 -7.72 -2.73 -8.03
CA ILE A 473 -7.83 -1.53 -7.17
C ILE A 473 -6.54 -0.71 -7.26
N GLY A 474 -6.70 0.59 -7.51
CA GLY A 474 -5.61 1.52 -7.81
C GLY A 474 -5.37 2.56 -6.73
N THR A 475 -5.75 3.82 -7.01
CA THR A 475 -5.42 5.02 -6.23
C THR A 475 -5.67 4.86 -4.73
N HIS A 476 -6.92 4.56 -4.34
CA HIS A 476 -7.38 4.48 -2.94
C HIS A 476 -6.57 3.52 -2.07
N LEU A 477 -6.05 2.44 -2.67
CA LEU A 477 -5.22 1.45 -2.02
C LEU A 477 -3.79 1.97 -1.78
N VAL A 478 -3.08 2.33 -2.85
CA VAL A 478 -1.63 2.59 -2.79
C VAL A 478 -1.28 3.99 -2.26
N THR A 479 -2.17 4.97 -2.42
CA THR A 479 -1.99 6.31 -1.81
C THR A 479 -2.62 6.41 -0.42
N CYS A 480 -3.36 5.39 0.01
CA CYS A 480 -4.15 5.39 1.25
C CYS A 480 -5.04 6.64 1.37
N GLN A 481 -5.72 7.03 0.28
CA GLN A 481 -6.28 8.39 0.08
C GLN A 481 -7.08 8.95 1.26
N LYS A 482 -7.88 8.12 1.96
CA LYS A 482 -8.64 8.52 3.17
C LYS A 482 -7.76 9.06 4.31
N GLN A 483 -6.53 8.57 4.43
CA GLN A 483 -5.54 8.98 5.42
C GLN A 483 -4.12 8.60 4.94
N PRO A 484 -3.38 9.49 4.23
CA PRO A 484 -2.10 9.14 3.59
C PRO A 484 -0.90 9.05 4.55
N ALA A 485 -1.10 9.01 5.87
CA ALA A 485 -0.04 8.85 6.87
C ALA A 485 -0.57 8.18 8.17
N LEU A 486 0.18 7.21 8.72
CA LEU A 486 -0.16 6.54 9.97
C LEU A 486 0.13 7.41 11.21
N GLY A 487 1.19 8.22 11.18
CA GLY A 487 1.57 9.07 12.30
C GLY A 487 2.37 8.34 13.39
N CYS A 488 3.27 7.44 12.97
CA CYS A 488 4.31 6.91 13.85
C CYS A 488 5.22 8.05 14.34
N VAL A 489 5.78 7.88 15.54
CA VAL A 489 6.77 8.74 16.17
C VAL A 489 7.80 7.89 16.91
N TYR A 490 9.03 8.38 16.95
CA TYR A 490 10.19 7.73 17.56
C TYR A 490 10.66 8.56 18.74
N LYS A 491 10.62 8.09 19.99
CA LYS A 491 10.81 8.99 21.15
C LYS A 491 11.70 8.40 22.24
N LEU A 492 12.62 9.24 22.71
CA LEU A 492 13.53 8.94 23.82
C LEU A 492 12.74 8.66 25.11
N VAL A 493 12.97 7.48 25.71
CA VAL A 493 12.33 7.03 26.95
C VAL A 493 13.34 6.72 28.06
N GLU A 494 14.63 6.59 27.75
CA GLU A 494 15.72 6.40 28.72
C GLU A 494 17.02 7.00 28.15
N LEU A 495 17.84 7.64 28.98
CA LEU A 495 19.17 8.16 28.60
C LEU A 495 20.13 8.11 29.80
N ALA A 496 21.29 7.50 29.62
CA ALA A 496 22.28 7.22 30.66
C ALA A 496 21.65 6.51 31.89
N GLY A 497 20.84 5.47 31.62
CA GLY A 497 20.08 4.72 32.64
C GLY A 497 18.99 5.53 33.36
N SER A 498 18.79 6.81 33.02
CA SER A 498 17.77 7.68 33.61
C SER A 498 16.54 7.76 32.70
N PRO A 499 15.36 7.28 33.14
CA PRO A 499 14.13 7.35 32.35
C PRO A 499 13.71 8.79 32.02
N ARG A 500 13.13 8.98 30.84
CA ARG A 500 12.73 10.27 30.27
C ARG A 500 11.24 10.25 29.91
N ILE A 501 10.56 11.36 30.19
CA ILE A 501 9.18 11.60 29.81
C ILE A 501 9.10 12.91 29.03
N LYS A 502 8.42 12.92 27.89
CA LYS A 502 8.02 14.16 27.21
C LYS A 502 6.61 14.50 27.66
N ILE A 503 6.47 15.59 28.41
CA ILE A 503 5.17 16.17 28.77
C ILE A 503 4.69 17.06 27.62
N SER A 504 3.38 17.23 27.48
CA SER A 504 2.75 18.10 26.48
C SER A 504 1.42 18.63 27.03
N GLN A 505 0.99 19.79 26.54
CA GLN A 505 -0.35 20.34 26.82
C GLN A 505 -1.46 19.41 26.29
N ASP A 506 -1.15 18.59 25.29
CA ASP A 506 -2.00 17.50 24.83
C ASP A 506 -1.58 16.19 25.51
N ILE A 507 -2.45 15.68 26.39
CA ILE A 507 -2.26 14.41 27.12
C ILE A 507 -2.09 13.21 26.15
N GLU A 508 -2.62 13.28 24.92
CA GLU A 508 -2.40 12.24 23.90
C GLU A 508 -0.98 12.19 23.34
N LYS A 509 -0.18 13.24 23.58
CA LYS A 509 1.20 13.37 23.10
C LYS A 509 2.26 13.07 24.18
N VAL A 510 1.85 12.77 25.42
CA VAL A 510 2.75 12.36 26.51
C VAL A 510 3.35 10.98 26.23
N THR A 511 4.65 10.78 26.52
CA THR A 511 5.34 9.49 26.33
C THR A 511 5.26 8.62 27.58
N ILE A 512 5.27 7.28 27.41
CA ILE A 512 5.38 6.33 28.52
C ILE A 512 6.88 6.08 28.78
N PRO A 513 7.43 6.40 29.97
CA PRO A 513 8.88 6.44 30.21
C PRO A 513 9.53 5.06 30.39
N GLY A 514 10.87 5.03 30.32
CA GLY A 514 11.74 3.88 30.60
C GLY A 514 11.71 2.76 29.56
N ARG A 515 12.64 1.80 29.67
CA ARG A 515 12.54 0.52 28.95
C ARG A 515 11.36 -0.31 29.44
N LYS A 516 10.60 -0.85 28.48
CA LYS A 516 9.32 -1.54 28.71
C LYS A 516 9.24 -2.85 27.93
N ASN A 517 8.57 -3.85 28.50
CA ASN A 517 8.18 -5.08 27.83
C ASN A 517 6.69 -5.03 27.44
N LEU A 518 6.28 -5.86 26.48
CA LEU A 518 4.94 -5.84 25.89
C LEU A 518 4.37 -7.26 25.80
N PHE A 519 3.19 -7.46 26.38
CA PHE A 519 2.50 -8.75 26.42
C PHE A 519 1.06 -8.63 25.90
N ARG A 520 0.59 -9.65 25.15
CA ARG A 520 -0.82 -9.81 24.76
C ARG A 520 -1.49 -10.86 25.62
N PHE A 521 -2.68 -10.54 26.14
CA PHE A 521 -3.49 -11.44 26.97
C PHE A 521 -4.66 -12.01 26.16
N TYR A 522 -4.89 -13.32 26.30
CA TYR A 522 -5.98 -14.04 25.63
C TYR A 522 -7.04 -14.52 26.62
N GLY A 523 -8.29 -14.54 26.15
CA GLY A 523 -9.43 -15.08 26.89
C GLY A 523 -9.62 -16.58 26.69
N HIS A 524 -10.64 -17.11 27.36
CA HIS A 524 -11.07 -18.51 27.23
C HIS A 524 -11.60 -18.84 25.82
N ASP A 525 -11.96 -17.83 25.03
CA ASP A 525 -12.35 -17.91 23.62
C ASP A 525 -11.14 -17.90 22.65
N GLY A 526 -9.91 -17.87 23.19
CA GLY A 526 -8.68 -17.75 22.43
C GLY A 526 -8.50 -16.40 21.73
N LYS A 527 -9.26 -15.36 22.12
CA LYS A 527 -9.17 -14.03 21.51
C LYS A 527 -8.42 -13.04 22.38
N ALA A 528 -7.80 -12.07 21.73
CA ALA A 528 -7.05 -11.01 22.39
C ALA A 528 -7.99 -10.11 23.24
N LEU A 529 -7.69 -9.95 24.53
CA LEU A 529 -8.48 -9.19 25.50
C LEU A 529 -7.95 -7.76 25.71
N CYS A 530 -6.63 -7.67 25.86
CA CYS A 530 -5.86 -6.45 26.11
C CYS A 530 -4.37 -6.71 25.85
N ASP A 531 -3.65 -5.63 25.54
CA ASP A 531 -2.19 -5.61 25.55
C ASP A 531 -1.72 -4.84 26.79
N LEU A 532 -0.67 -5.36 27.43
CA LEU A 532 -0.08 -4.82 28.66
C LEU A 532 1.37 -4.43 28.43
N LEU A 533 1.70 -3.17 28.70
CA LEU A 533 3.07 -2.72 28.93
C LEU A 533 3.45 -2.86 30.40
N THR A 534 4.65 -3.40 30.64
CA THR A 534 5.32 -3.41 31.95
C THR A 534 6.66 -2.69 31.83
N ARG A 535 7.29 -2.31 32.94
CA ARG A 535 8.73 -2.02 32.96
C ARG A 535 9.53 -3.28 32.61
N ILE A 536 10.80 -3.11 32.24
CA ILE A 536 11.72 -4.21 31.92
C ILE A 536 12.16 -5.04 33.15
N ASP A 537 11.99 -4.50 34.36
CA ASP A 537 12.35 -5.13 35.64
C ASP A 537 11.14 -5.68 36.44
N GLU A 538 9.94 -5.62 35.87
CA GLU A 538 8.74 -6.31 36.41
C GLU A 538 8.75 -7.79 36.01
N PRO A 539 8.24 -8.71 36.87
CA PRO A 539 8.11 -10.12 36.54
C PRO A 539 7.09 -10.34 35.40
N GLU A 540 7.39 -11.28 34.49
CA GLU A 540 6.52 -11.52 33.33
C GLU A 540 5.10 -11.98 33.74
N PRO A 541 4.03 -11.41 33.15
CA PRO A 541 2.66 -11.85 33.39
C PRO A 541 2.44 -13.33 33.10
N GLN A 542 1.78 -14.02 34.03
CA GLN A 542 1.53 -15.47 33.93
C GLN A 542 0.06 -15.78 33.63
N ALA A 543 -0.18 -16.92 32.97
CA ALA A 543 -1.51 -17.47 32.75
C ALA A 543 -2.21 -17.77 34.10
N ALA A 544 -3.54 -17.63 34.13
CA ALA A 544 -4.40 -17.79 35.30
C ALA A 544 -4.12 -16.85 36.50
N VAL A 545 -3.09 -16.00 36.46
CA VAL A 545 -2.80 -15.02 37.52
C VAL A 545 -3.62 -13.75 37.30
N ARG A 546 -4.41 -13.35 38.31
CA ARG A 546 -5.19 -12.12 38.29
C ARG A 546 -4.30 -10.90 38.56
N MET A 547 -4.35 -9.90 37.69
CA MET A 547 -3.60 -8.65 37.85
C MET A 547 -4.42 -7.41 37.50
N LEU A 548 -3.95 -6.23 37.92
CA LEU A 548 -4.62 -4.94 37.70
C LEU A 548 -4.01 -4.23 36.48
N SER A 549 -4.79 -4.16 35.40
CA SER A 549 -4.43 -3.44 34.17
C SER A 549 -5.07 -2.05 34.18
N ARG A 550 -4.28 -1.02 33.89
CA ARG A 550 -4.74 0.38 33.87
C ARG A 550 -4.55 1.01 32.50
N HIS A 551 -5.48 1.85 32.07
CA HIS A 551 -5.23 2.75 30.95
C HIS A 551 -4.20 3.81 31.38
N PRO A 552 -3.11 4.03 30.63
CA PRO A 552 -1.99 4.88 31.08
C PRO A 552 -2.40 6.30 31.46
N PHE A 553 -3.31 6.91 30.70
CA PHE A 553 -3.68 8.33 30.83
C PHE A 553 -5.11 8.57 31.34
N SER A 554 -5.71 7.61 32.05
CA SER A 554 -7.09 7.76 32.55
C SER A 554 -7.33 6.86 33.77
N GLU A 555 -7.21 7.42 34.97
CA GLU A 555 -7.20 6.66 36.23
C GLU A 555 -8.46 5.81 36.46
N GLN A 556 -9.61 6.32 35.99
CA GLN A 556 -10.92 5.67 36.09
C GLN A 556 -11.00 4.40 35.22
N LYS A 557 -10.24 4.33 34.11
CA LYS A 557 -10.23 3.19 33.19
C LYS A 557 -9.22 2.14 33.66
N ARG A 558 -9.65 1.31 34.61
CA ARG A 558 -8.86 0.20 35.16
C ARG A 558 -9.71 -1.07 35.30
N ALA A 559 -9.10 -2.23 35.13
CA ALA A 559 -9.77 -3.52 35.25
C ALA A 559 -8.83 -4.58 35.84
N TYR A 560 -9.38 -5.53 36.57
CA TYR A 560 -8.67 -6.78 36.84
C TYR A 560 -8.80 -7.70 35.62
N VAL A 561 -7.68 -8.27 35.17
CA VAL A 561 -7.63 -9.25 34.08
C VAL A 561 -6.97 -10.52 34.61
N THR A 562 -7.55 -11.66 34.25
CA THR A 562 -6.98 -12.99 34.49
C THR A 562 -6.85 -13.68 33.12
N PRO A 563 -5.68 -13.65 32.47
CA PRO A 563 -5.50 -14.22 31.14
C PRO A 563 -5.57 -15.75 31.16
N THR A 564 -6.18 -16.34 30.13
CA THR A 564 -6.08 -17.79 29.89
C THR A 564 -4.71 -18.17 29.33
N SER A 565 -4.11 -17.29 28.53
CA SER A 565 -2.70 -17.36 28.14
C SER A 565 -2.12 -15.96 27.91
N VAL A 566 -0.78 -15.89 27.97
CA VAL A 566 0.01 -14.68 27.75
C VAL A 566 1.00 -14.95 26.60
N ARG A 567 1.20 -13.96 25.72
CA ARG A 567 2.25 -13.97 24.70
C ARG A 567 3.11 -12.71 24.84
N SER A 568 4.40 -12.85 25.13
CA SER A 568 5.35 -11.74 24.96
C SER A 568 5.43 -11.39 23.46
N LEU A 569 5.35 -10.10 23.13
CA LEU A 569 5.34 -9.65 21.74
C LEU A 569 6.72 -9.20 21.21
N TYR A 570 7.74 -9.02 22.05
CA TYR A 570 9.06 -8.57 21.59
C TYR A 570 10.05 -9.70 21.36
N ASN A 571 10.69 -9.69 20.20
CA ASN A 571 11.93 -10.44 19.93
C ASN A 571 13.10 -9.46 19.71
N LEU A 572 14.32 -9.86 20.07
CA LEU A 572 15.55 -9.11 19.80
C LEU A 572 16.03 -9.37 18.36
N TYR A 573 15.58 -8.57 17.38
CA TYR A 573 15.87 -8.81 15.98
C TYR A 573 17.31 -8.46 15.57
N TRP A 574 17.91 -7.42 16.14
CA TRP A 574 19.28 -6.99 15.84
C TRP A 574 20.09 -6.81 17.12
N ALA A 575 21.30 -7.35 17.16
CA ALA A 575 22.35 -6.99 18.12
C ALA A 575 23.73 -7.48 17.63
N ASP A 576 24.79 -6.86 18.13
CA ASP A 576 26.19 -7.29 17.93
C ASP A 576 26.66 -7.30 16.45
N GLY A 577 25.97 -6.56 15.57
CA GLY A 577 26.26 -6.48 14.14
C GLY A 577 25.50 -7.48 13.26
N GLU A 578 24.54 -8.22 13.80
CA GLU A 578 23.82 -9.28 13.07
C GLU A 578 22.32 -9.37 13.41
N ILE A 579 21.56 -9.96 12.48
CA ILE A 579 20.14 -10.28 12.66
C ILE A 579 20.04 -11.62 13.42
N LYS A 580 19.44 -11.63 14.61
CA LYS A 580 19.43 -12.80 15.51
C LYS A 580 18.41 -13.89 15.16
N TYR A 581 17.55 -13.65 14.16
CA TYR A 581 16.52 -14.58 13.71
C TYR A 581 16.51 -14.68 12.19
N SER A 582 16.24 -15.88 11.66
CA SER A 582 15.87 -16.02 10.25
C SER A 582 14.55 -15.29 9.99
N LEU A 583 14.53 -14.37 9.03
CA LEU A 583 13.34 -13.57 8.73
C LEU A 583 12.32 -14.39 7.94
N PRO A 584 11.02 -14.34 8.29
CA PRO A 584 9.99 -15.09 7.57
C PRO A 584 9.78 -14.55 6.16
N THR A 585 9.53 -15.45 5.20
CA THR A 585 9.17 -15.06 3.83
C THR A 585 7.87 -14.27 3.79
N LEU A 586 7.68 -13.42 2.77
CA LEU A 586 6.46 -12.64 2.58
C LEU A 586 5.17 -13.50 2.57
N LYS A 587 5.25 -14.76 2.12
CA LYS A 587 4.15 -15.73 2.15
C LYS A 587 3.83 -16.21 3.57
N GLN A 588 4.84 -16.43 4.41
CA GLN A 588 4.67 -16.74 5.83
C GLN A 588 4.08 -15.54 6.58
N ILE A 589 4.60 -14.33 6.34
CA ILE A 589 4.06 -13.09 6.94
C ILE A 589 2.58 -12.88 6.55
N ARG A 590 2.23 -12.99 5.27
CA ARG A 590 0.83 -12.93 4.78
C ARG A 590 -0.08 -13.98 5.46
N THR A 591 0.48 -15.13 5.85
CA THR A 591 -0.27 -16.17 6.57
C THR A 591 -0.48 -15.77 8.03
N TYR A 592 0.58 -15.32 8.69
CA TYR A 592 0.54 -14.80 10.06
C TYR A 592 -0.38 -13.57 10.22
N VAL A 593 -0.44 -12.66 9.24
CA VAL A 593 -1.41 -11.55 9.19
C VAL A 593 -2.86 -12.05 9.30
N ARG A 594 -3.20 -13.12 8.57
CA ARG A 594 -4.55 -13.71 8.60
C ARG A 594 -4.85 -14.34 9.97
N GLU A 595 -3.86 -14.98 10.59
CA GLU A 595 -3.96 -15.53 11.95
C GLU A 595 -4.16 -14.40 12.99
N GLN A 596 -3.36 -13.34 12.91
CA GLN A 596 -3.42 -12.16 13.78
C GLN A 596 -4.77 -11.43 13.68
N ILE A 597 -5.29 -11.23 12.47
CA ILE A 597 -6.63 -10.68 12.27
C ILE A 597 -7.69 -11.64 12.87
N ASN A 598 -7.49 -12.96 12.81
CA ASN A 598 -8.41 -13.95 13.39
C ASN A 598 -8.32 -14.08 14.93
N GLU A 599 -7.22 -13.69 15.57
CA GLU A 599 -7.11 -13.54 17.03
C GLU A 599 -7.98 -12.39 17.59
N LEU A 600 -8.40 -11.43 16.75
CA LEU A 600 -9.33 -10.38 17.15
C LEU A 600 -10.79 -10.85 17.21
N ARG A 601 -11.48 -10.43 18.29
CA ARG A 601 -12.94 -10.48 18.42
C ARG A 601 -13.60 -9.63 17.31
N LYS A 602 -14.79 -10.02 16.86
CA LYS A 602 -15.46 -9.39 15.69
C LYS A 602 -15.83 -7.92 15.91
N ASP A 603 -16.04 -7.50 17.16
CA ASP A 603 -16.38 -6.12 17.53
C ASP A 603 -15.22 -5.13 17.36
N HIS A 604 -13.96 -5.58 17.39
CA HIS A 604 -12.78 -4.77 17.07
C HIS A 604 -12.54 -4.60 15.55
N LYS A 605 -13.24 -5.38 14.71
CA LYS A 605 -13.04 -5.45 13.25
C LYS A 605 -14.20 -4.88 12.43
N ARG A 606 -15.09 -4.10 13.05
CA ARG A 606 -16.16 -3.39 12.32
C ARG A 606 -15.59 -2.19 11.60
N ASP A 607 -16.04 -1.93 10.38
CA ASP A 607 -15.65 -0.75 9.61
C ASP A 607 -16.29 0.53 10.18
N LEU A 608 -17.51 0.40 10.72
CA LEU A 608 -18.25 1.47 11.40
C LEU A 608 -18.34 1.19 12.90
N ASN A 609 -17.93 2.16 13.71
CA ASN A 609 -17.97 2.12 15.19
C ASN A 609 -17.43 0.80 15.79
N PRO A 610 -16.17 0.42 15.49
CA PRO A 610 -15.51 -0.68 16.18
C PRO A 610 -15.43 -0.40 17.69
N THR A 611 -15.51 -1.46 18.48
CA THR A 611 -15.37 -1.39 19.93
C THR A 611 -13.90 -1.23 20.31
N PRO A 612 -13.49 -0.22 21.10
CA PRO A 612 -12.08 0.02 21.43
C PRO A 612 -11.36 -1.18 22.04
N TYR A 613 -10.13 -1.40 21.61
CA TYR A 613 -9.21 -2.37 22.17
C TYR A 613 -8.54 -1.81 23.44
N LYS A 614 -8.17 -2.69 24.37
CA LYS A 614 -7.63 -2.29 25.67
C LYS A 614 -6.10 -2.28 25.65
N VAL A 615 -5.51 -1.14 25.32
CA VAL A 615 -4.10 -0.86 25.61
C VAL A 615 -3.94 -0.45 27.07
N SER A 616 -3.10 -1.16 27.81
CA SER A 616 -2.92 -1.00 29.26
C SER A 616 -1.45 -0.92 29.66
N VAL A 617 -1.21 -0.38 30.86
CA VAL A 617 0.03 -0.49 31.64
C VAL A 617 -0.24 -1.28 32.92
N SER A 618 0.81 -1.87 33.50
CA SER A 618 0.77 -2.44 34.86
C SER A 618 0.56 -1.36 35.94
N ASP A 619 0.26 -1.77 37.17
CA ASP A 619 0.13 -0.84 38.30
C ASP A 619 1.46 -0.13 38.60
N ASP A 620 2.58 -0.86 38.57
CA ASP A 620 3.91 -0.31 38.84
C ASP A 620 4.39 0.65 37.76
N LEU A 621 4.19 0.34 36.47
CA LEU A 621 4.46 1.27 35.37
C LEU A 621 3.54 2.50 35.43
N PHE A 622 2.27 2.32 35.79
CA PHE A 622 1.33 3.43 35.99
C PHE A 622 1.80 4.37 37.11
N GLN A 623 2.09 3.82 38.29
CA GLN A 623 2.60 4.61 39.43
C GLN A 623 3.92 5.29 39.12
N PHE A 624 4.83 4.57 38.45
CA PHE A 624 6.13 5.10 38.04
C PHE A 624 5.99 6.29 37.09
N MET A 625 5.11 6.18 36.09
CA MET A 625 4.83 7.28 35.15
C MET A 625 4.27 8.51 35.87
N HIS A 626 3.34 8.36 36.82
CA HIS A 626 2.78 9.49 37.57
C HIS A 626 3.83 10.15 38.49
N LYS A 627 4.68 9.35 39.16
CA LYS A 627 5.83 9.86 39.95
C LYS A 627 6.80 10.65 39.08
N LEU A 628 7.10 10.19 37.86
CA LEU A 628 7.98 10.88 36.93
C LEU A 628 7.33 12.13 36.30
N TRP A 629 6.03 12.09 36.01
CA TRP A 629 5.25 13.24 35.54
C TRP A 629 5.31 14.37 36.57
N MET A 630 4.91 14.11 37.82
CA MET A 630 4.91 15.13 38.89
C MET A 630 6.29 15.71 39.18
N LYS A 631 7.37 14.96 38.93
CA LYS A 631 8.76 15.44 39.05
C LYS A 631 9.18 16.40 37.93
N ASN A 632 8.53 16.37 36.76
CA ASN A 632 8.95 17.12 35.56
C ASN A 632 7.96 18.20 35.12
N VAL A 633 6.80 18.34 35.76
CA VAL A 633 5.92 19.50 35.55
C VAL A 633 6.50 20.72 36.28
N PRO A 634 6.70 21.87 35.62
CA PRO A 634 7.04 23.11 36.30
C PRO A 634 5.92 23.52 37.27
N ILE A 635 6.28 23.87 38.50
CA ILE A 635 5.34 24.48 39.45
C ILE A 635 5.12 25.92 38.99
N GLY A 636 3.87 26.28 38.70
CA GLY A 636 3.47 27.65 38.41
C GLY A 636 3.20 28.43 39.69
N GLU A 637 3.73 29.63 39.78
CA GLU A 637 3.27 30.66 40.71
C GLU A 637 2.13 31.45 40.04
N LEU A 638 1.20 31.98 40.83
CA LEU A 638 0.05 32.76 40.35
C LEU A 638 0.04 34.12 41.04
N GLU A 639 0.01 35.19 40.24
CA GLU A 639 -0.09 36.59 40.65
C GLU A 639 -1.55 37.10 40.57
#